data_AF-A0A966P8U0-F1
#
_entry.id   AF-A0A966P8U0-F1
#
_cell.length_a   1.000
_cell.length_b   1.000
_cell.length_c   1.000
_cell.angle_alpha   90.00
_cell.angle_beta   90.00
_cell.angle_gamma   90.00
#
_symmetry.space_group_name_H-M   'P 1'
#
loop_
_entity.id
_entity.type
_entity.pdbx_description
1 polymer ?
#
loop_
_entity_poly.entity_id
_entity_poly.type
_entity_poly.pdbx_seq_one_letter_code
_entity_poly.pdbx_strand_id
1 'polypeptide(L)'
;AVAFHAEAAANERREIDVTDAFLHRPLLLDRRHAAYVLLANSTFWLLPLIALQLLGAALLRSIGYLLAKLPGYALDELAAVALVILQPQDLIRGRRARKTTRLVSSRVVARFVPPRGTQLALTIDKSRDALLRTWRATSLVKRAESTKSSSIDFNDEAAENADIELVKAPSIFSGIKSRPILSSFFALFIVSLIAFRGRYTDLVGGAMPLTPDSGLNLLRQYVDSWHIVGLGSSVNMPPWIAILGTATLITGFNAKLFISLLFVLAVPLAFIGAYLLAKKFTNLPYLALGAALLYSFAPLGLTSLNAGRLATVLLFVVGPWLVRALLDLEILESLSWRKVWWLAILLTVVFAFSPLTFGAIVIWQFLLVVFDVFAFNAKPGRLSKEDFDSRNIRRIAIVVAPILVTAPWSLELILHPSRILLDPGLPLPGGDVLSIILTNPGGVGAPPIWLVPSILFISIIALFVSQTARLGEVALFFIGLAAIFGSRQVAGHGQYIPEPLWVGSLLVIPILAAVLAGVVMVDQYLPKLSESAIDYRHLLLGSTSLLSIISLLASMVWWIGSAASAPLQTKERSALPAFLSVEAQTDERFKTLVINSSQTETRFFVARERDLYLGEPDITTGLSPVVNKSIINLVTGAGIDSSQIMAEFGIKYVFLARPFNKDLVRTIDGVGGFTRASRTAEGITWKVAGALAHISFLSIDGTYLALPSGPVGASGTLPSSGTVIITEKFDSRWKLLLNGRAIDAQETDSGVLRFVIPESGEFIIYHDGTARRGWVSLQFIAMTTLIVLALPARRRRSEMTPEELA
;
A
#
# COMPACT_ATOMS: atom_id res chain seq x y z
N ALA A 1 11.56 -8.75 -55.62
CA ALA A 1 12.86 -8.34 -55.04
C ALA A 1 12.77 -7.03 -54.25
N VAL A 2 12.38 -5.91 -54.86
CA VAL A 2 12.31 -4.58 -54.19
C VAL A 2 11.40 -4.57 -52.96
N ALA A 3 10.20 -5.16 -53.04
CA ALA A 3 9.27 -5.24 -51.91
C ALA A 3 9.86 -6.01 -50.71
N PHE A 4 10.49 -7.16 -50.93
CA PHE A 4 11.15 -7.93 -49.87
C PHE A 4 12.34 -7.19 -49.24
N HIS A 5 13.09 -6.41 -50.02
CA HIS A 5 14.15 -5.57 -49.46
C HIS A 5 13.60 -4.40 -48.64
N ALA A 6 12.50 -3.78 -49.09
CA ALA A 6 11.81 -2.75 -48.33
C ALA A 6 11.22 -3.32 -47.02
N GLU A 7 10.66 -4.52 -47.06
CA GLU A 7 10.14 -5.22 -45.89
C GLU A 7 11.25 -5.62 -44.91
N ALA A 8 12.36 -6.17 -45.41
CA ALA A 8 13.52 -6.51 -44.59
C ALA A 8 14.12 -5.27 -43.92
N ALA A 9 14.14 -4.14 -44.61
CA ALA A 9 14.55 -2.85 -44.09
C ALA A 9 13.56 -2.30 -43.02
N ALA A 10 12.25 -2.37 -43.27
CA ALA A 10 11.22 -1.95 -42.31
C ALA A 10 11.19 -2.80 -41.03
N ASN A 11 11.65 -4.06 -41.12
CA ASN A 11 11.78 -5.00 -40.00
C ASN A 11 13.17 -5.00 -39.35
N GLU A 12 14.04 -4.03 -39.67
CA GLU A 12 15.40 -3.89 -39.09
C GLU A 12 16.33 -5.08 -39.35
N ARG A 13 16.03 -5.91 -40.34
CA ARG A 13 16.90 -7.00 -40.79
C ARG A 13 17.92 -6.55 -41.83
N ARG A 14 17.71 -5.36 -42.39
CA ARG A 14 18.62 -4.70 -43.33
C ARG A 14 18.73 -3.22 -42.98
N GLU A 15 19.92 -2.65 -43.11
CA GLU A 15 20.13 -1.21 -42.96
C GLU A 15 19.42 -0.43 -44.07
N ILE A 16 18.87 0.73 -43.70
CA ILE A 16 18.28 1.69 -44.64
C ILE A 16 19.31 2.78 -44.93
N ASP A 17 19.78 2.81 -46.17
CA ASP A 17 20.67 3.85 -46.68
C ASP A 17 19.84 4.85 -47.51
N VAL A 18 19.39 5.93 -46.87
CA VAL A 18 18.62 7.01 -47.48
C VAL A 18 19.28 8.33 -47.07
N THR A 19 19.38 9.28 -48.00
CA THR A 19 20.11 10.55 -47.83
C THR A 19 19.70 11.37 -46.61
N ASP A 20 18.47 11.22 -46.11
CA ASP A 20 17.92 11.92 -44.94
C ASP A 20 17.96 11.10 -43.63
N ALA A 21 18.58 9.91 -43.66
CA ALA A 21 18.60 8.93 -42.57
C ALA A 21 19.92 8.94 -41.78
N PHE A 22 20.23 10.04 -41.09
CA PHE A 22 21.48 10.19 -40.31
C PHE A 22 21.77 9.05 -39.31
N LEU A 23 20.74 8.33 -38.84
CA LEU A 23 20.86 7.23 -37.87
C LEU A 23 20.58 5.83 -38.44
N HIS A 24 20.28 5.69 -39.74
CA HIS A 24 19.91 4.41 -40.39
C HIS A 24 18.77 3.62 -39.68
N ARG A 25 17.88 4.33 -38.96
CA ARG A 25 16.80 3.73 -38.17
C ARG A 25 15.45 3.76 -38.92
N PRO A 26 14.89 2.62 -39.33
CA PRO A 26 13.64 2.56 -40.10
C PRO A 26 12.44 3.12 -39.35
N LEU A 27 12.29 2.80 -38.06
CA LEU A 27 11.15 3.27 -37.27
C LEU A 27 11.12 4.80 -37.16
N LEU A 28 12.29 5.41 -36.93
CA LEU A 28 12.42 6.86 -36.85
C LEU A 28 11.95 7.53 -38.15
N LEU A 29 12.40 7.02 -39.30
CA LEU A 29 12.04 7.56 -40.61
C LEU A 29 10.55 7.43 -40.88
N ASP A 30 9.98 6.24 -40.68
CA ASP A 30 8.55 6.00 -40.90
C ASP A 30 7.70 6.95 -40.05
N ARG A 31 8.02 7.08 -38.75
CA ARG A 31 7.34 7.99 -37.84
C ARG A 31 7.51 9.46 -38.21
N ARG A 32 8.73 9.87 -38.61
CA ARG A 32 9.03 11.24 -39.02
C ARG A 32 8.23 11.61 -40.26
N HIS A 33 8.22 10.74 -41.28
CA HIS A 33 7.48 10.98 -42.51
C HIS A 33 5.96 10.95 -42.29
N ALA A 34 5.45 10.05 -41.46
CA ALA A 34 4.04 10.05 -41.09
C ALA A 34 3.62 11.35 -40.38
N ALA A 35 4.41 11.82 -39.40
CA ALA A 35 4.17 13.08 -38.72
C ALA A 35 4.28 14.29 -39.67
N TYR A 36 5.28 14.31 -40.55
CA TYR A 36 5.44 15.32 -41.59
C TYR A 36 4.24 15.37 -42.53
N VAL A 37 3.77 14.21 -43.01
CA VAL A 37 2.61 14.12 -43.92
C VAL A 37 1.34 14.66 -43.24
N LEU A 38 1.10 14.29 -41.99
CA LEU A 38 -0.04 14.79 -41.21
C LEU A 38 0.03 16.31 -41.00
N LEU A 39 1.16 16.83 -40.55
CA LEU A 39 1.33 18.25 -40.27
C LEU A 39 1.29 19.09 -41.55
N ALA A 40 1.90 18.63 -42.65
CA ALA A 40 1.91 19.34 -43.92
C ALA A 40 0.52 19.40 -44.58
N ASN A 41 -0.38 18.44 -44.31
CA ASN A 41 -1.76 18.43 -44.83
C ASN A 41 -2.80 19.08 -43.89
N SER A 42 -2.41 19.44 -42.67
CA SER A 42 -3.33 20.03 -41.69
C SER A 42 -3.69 21.50 -42.00
N THR A 43 -4.86 21.96 -41.56
CA THR A 43 -5.22 23.39 -41.61
C THR A 43 -4.29 24.19 -40.69
N PHE A 44 -3.88 25.39 -41.09
CA PHE A 44 -2.94 26.23 -40.33
C PHE A 44 -3.35 26.43 -38.86
N TRP A 45 -4.64 26.64 -38.60
CA TRP A 45 -5.20 26.79 -37.25
C TRP A 45 -5.13 25.52 -36.39
N LEU A 46 -5.12 24.33 -36.99
CA LEU A 46 -5.07 23.04 -36.28
C LEU A 46 -3.65 22.52 -36.09
N LEU A 47 -2.67 23.12 -36.78
CA LEU A 47 -1.26 22.73 -36.73
C LEU A 47 -0.69 22.68 -35.30
N PRO A 48 -0.83 23.72 -34.45
CA PRO A 48 -0.30 23.66 -33.09
C PRO A 48 -0.96 22.57 -32.24
N LEU A 49 -2.26 22.35 -32.42
CA LEU A 49 -3.00 21.33 -31.66
C LEU A 49 -2.63 19.90 -32.07
N ILE A 50 -2.45 19.66 -33.38
CA ILE A 50 -2.00 18.35 -33.90
C ILE A 50 -0.54 18.10 -33.54
N ALA A 51 0.32 19.13 -33.57
CA ALA A 51 1.71 19.00 -33.13
C ALA A 51 1.78 18.62 -31.65
N LEU A 52 0.98 19.26 -30.78
CA LEU A 52 0.88 18.91 -29.37
C LEU A 52 0.35 17.48 -29.18
N GLN A 53 -0.67 17.08 -29.96
CA GLN A 53 -1.22 15.72 -29.93
C GLN A 53 -0.18 14.66 -30.34
N LEU A 54 0.57 14.91 -31.41
CA LEU A 54 1.63 14.00 -31.89
C LEU A 54 2.77 13.91 -30.87
N LEU A 55 3.18 15.04 -30.28
CA LEU A 55 4.20 15.06 -29.23
C LEU A 55 3.72 14.30 -27.98
N GLY A 56 2.49 14.53 -27.53
CA GLY A 56 1.90 13.78 -26.43
C GLY A 56 1.79 12.28 -26.71
N ALA A 57 1.38 11.89 -27.92
CA ALA A 57 1.30 10.49 -28.33
C ALA A 57 2.69 9.84 -28.45
N ALA A 58 3.69 10.54 -28.97
CA ALA A 58 5.08 10.08 -29.03
C ALA A 58 5.67 9.90 -27.62
N LEU A 59 5.37 10.82 -26.71
CA LEU A 59 5.81 10.75 -25.31
C LEU A 59 5.18 9.54 -24.61
N LEU A 60 3.87 9.30 -24.79
CA LEU A 60 3.20 8.10 -24.26
C LEU A 60 3.76 6.80 -24.86
N ARG A 61 4.01 6.74 -26.17
CA ARG A 61 4.62 5.55 -26.81
C ARG A 61 6.06 5.33 -26.36
N SER A 62 6.83 6.40 -26.21
CA SER A 62 8.21 6.36 -25.74
C SER A 62 8.29 5.78 -24.32
N ILE A 63 7.39 6.20 -23.42
CA ILE A 63 7.23 5.57 -22.10
C ILE A 63 6.90 4.07 -22.25
N GLY A 64 5.98 3.71 -23.15
CA GLY A 64 5.66 2.31 -23.43
C GLY A 64 6.86 1.48 -23.90
N TYR A 65 7.71 2.03 -24.77
CA TYR A 65 8.94 1.38 -25.23
C TYR A 65 10.00 1.28 -24.11
N LEU A 66 10.13 2.30 -23.25
CA LEU A 66 11.00 2.23 -22.07
C LEU A 66 10.56 1.12 -21.10
N LEU A 67 9.24 1.02 -20.85
CA LEU A 67 8.67 -0.06 -20.03
C LEU A 67 8.89 -1.44 -20.66
N ALA A 68 8.99 -1.51 -21.99
CA ALA A 68 9.32 -2.72 -22.73
C ALA A 68 10.84 -3.00 -22.85
N LYS A 69 11.69 -2.20 -22.19
CA LYS A 69 13.17 -2.24 -22.23
C LYS A 69 13.78 -1.96 -23.60
N LEU A 70 13.14 -1.07 -24.36
CA LEU A 70 13.47 -0.73 -25.73
C LEU A 70 13.83 0.76 -25.87
N PRO A 71 14.96 1.23 -25.27
CA PRO A 71 15.30 2.66 -25.23
C PRO A 71 15.61 3.25 -26.61
N GLY A 72 16.13 2.45 -27.54
CA GLY A 72 16.35 2.88 -28.93
C GLY A 72 15.06 3.31 -29.62
N TYR A 73 14.05 2.45 -29.61
CA TYR A 73 12.72 2.75 -30.17
C TYR A 73 12.00 3.89 -29.43
N ALA A 74 12.20 3.99 -28.12
CA ALA A 74 11.65 5.10 -27.33
C ALA A 74 12.21 6.44 -27.78
N LEU A 75 13.52 6.49 -28.06
CA LEU A 75 14.20 7.66 -28.60
C LEU A 75 13.75 7.93 -30.04
N ASP A 76 13.56 6.90 -30.86
CA ASP A 76 13.12 7.04 -32.24
C ASP A 76 11.73 7.68 -32.35
N GLU A 77 10.77 7.31 -31.50
CA GLU A 77 9.43 7.92 -31.46
C GLU A 77 9.50 9.42 -31.09
N LEU A 78 10.33 9.79 -30.11
CA LEU A 78 10.50 11.20 -29.71
C LEU A 78 11.25 12.01 -30.76
N ALA A 79 12.37 11.49 -31.25
CA ALA A 79 13.20 12.14 -32.25
C ALA A 79 12.43 12.36 -33.55
N ALA A 80 11.62 11.39 -34.00
CA ALA A 80 10.81 11.50 -35.19
C ALA A 80 9.87 12.72 -35.18
N VAL A 81 9.17 12.96 -34.06
CA VAL A 81 8.26 14.10 -33.92
C VAL A 81 9.02 15.40 -33.66
N ALA A 82 10.06 15.35 -32.81
CA ALA A 82 10.87 16.52 -32.48
C ALA A 82 11.57 17.11 -33.71
N LEU A 83 12.15 16.26 -34.58
CA LEU A 83 12.82 16.71 -35.81
C LEU A 83 11.87 17.44 -36.76
N VAL A 84 10.61 16.99 -36.88
CA VAL A 84 9.61 17.66 -37.74
C VAL A 84 9.18 19.01 -37.15
N ILE A 85 9.05 19.11 -35.83
CA ILE A 85 8.63 20.35 -35.15
C ILE A 85 9.77 21.38 -35.13
N LEU A 86 11.02 20.92 -34.89
CA LEU A 86 12.21 21.77 -34.82
C LEU A 86 12.71 22.26 -36.19
N GLN A 87 12.25 21.64 -37.29
CA GLN A 87 12.57 22.06 -38.66
C GLN A 87 11.33 22.66 -39.38
N PRO A 88 10.84 23.84 -38.95
CA PRO A 88 9.62 24.42 -39.51
C PRO A 88 9.76 24.81 -40.98
N GLN A 89 10.98 25.06 -41.47
CA GLN A 89 11.24 25.40 -42.86
C GLN A 89 10.80 24.32 -43.84
N ASP A 90 11.01 23.04 -43.52
CA ASP A 90 10.64 21.93 -44.39
C ASP A 90 9.13 21.71 -44.37
N LEU A 91 8.50 21.92 -43.21
CA LEU A 91 7.05 21.94 -43.10
C LEU A 91 6.43 23.07 -43.94
N ILE A 92 7.00 24.28 -43.90
CA ILE A 92 6.52 25.42 -44.69
C ILE A 92 6.71 25.16 -46.20
N ARG A 93 7.88 24.64 -46.62
CA ARG A 93 8.15 24.27 -48.02
C ARG A 93 7.18 23.19 -48.49
N GLY A 94 7.00 22.11 -47.72
CA GLY A 94 6.06 21.03 -48.00
C GLY A 94 4.62 21.54 -48.14
N ARG A 95 4.20 22.46 -47.27
CA ARG A 95 2.87 23.09 -47.34
C ARG A 95 2.72 23.96 -48.59
N ARG A 96 3.73 24.73 -48.97
CA ARG A 96 3.72 25.54 -50.20
C ARG A 96 3.61 24.63 -51.44
N ALA A 97 4.41 23.57 -51.51
CA ALA A 97 4.39 22.60 -52.60
C ALA A 97 3.05 21.83 -52.69
N ARG A 98 2.44 21.48 -51.56
CA ARG A 98 1.13 20.81 -51.55
C ARG A 98 -0.02 21.75 -51.86
N LYS A 99 0.12 23.05 -51.60
CA LYS A 99 -0.89 24.06 -51.96
C LYS A 99 -1.01 24.19 -53.48
N THR A 100 0.07 24.03 -54.24
CA THR A 100 0.05 24.14 -55.71
C THR A 100 -0.59 22.91 -56.37
N THR A 101 -0.51 21.74 -55.74
CA THR A 101 -1.08 20.48 -56.27
C THR A 101 -2.44 20.11 -55.65
N ARG A 102 -3.00 20.97 -54.79
CA ARG A 102 -4.28 20.73 -54.12
C ARG A 102 -5.45 20.96 -55.07
N LEU A 103 -5.91 19.90 -55.72
CA LEU A 103 -7.07 19.92 -56.63
C LEU A 103 -8.41 20.00 -55.89
N VAL A 104 -8.49 19.51 -54.65
CA VAL A 104 -9.74 19.40 -53.88
C VAL A 104 -9.59 19.98 -52.47
N SER A 105 -10.64 20.64 -51.96
CA SER A 105 -10.64 21.18 -50.60
C SER A 105 -10.69 20.05 -49.55
N SER A 106 -10.10 20.30 -48.37
CA SER A 106 -10.07 19.35 -47.25
C SER A 106 -11.47 19.04 -46.73
N ARG A 107 -12.44 19.93 -46.97
CA ARG A 107 -13.85 19.75 -46.58
C ARG A 107 -14.54 18.65 -47.39
N VAL A 108 -14.16 18.45 -48.65
CA VAL A 108 -14.69 17.38 -49.51
C VAL A 108 -14.10 16.04 -49.08
N VAL A 109 -12.78 15.99 -48.84
CA VAL A 109 -12.08 14.78 -48.36
C VAL A 109 -12.54 14.39 -46.94
N ALA A 110 -12.83 15.37 -46.07
CA ALA A 110 -13.24 15.11 -44.69
C ALA A 110 -14.53 14.28 -44.56
N ARG A 111 -15.37 14.22 -45.61
CA ARG A 111 -16.57 13.35 -45.62
C ARG A 111 -16.24 11.87 -45.76
N PHE A 112 -15.08 11.55 -46.34
CA PHE A 112 -14.58 10.19 -46.52
C PHE A 112 -13.62 9.76 -45.40
N VAL A 113 -13.24 10.68 -44.51
CA VAL A 113 -12.40 10.38 -43.35
C VAL A 113 -13.31 10.09 -42.15
N PRO A 114 -13.10 8.98 -41.41
CA PRO A 114 -13.91 8.65 -40.25
C PRO A 114 -13.96 9.82 -39.24
N PRO A 115 -15.14 10.13 -38.66
CA PRO A 115 -15.29 11.20 -37.68
C PRO A 115 -14.33 10.98 -36.50
N ARG A 116 -13.77 12.05 -35.92
CA ARG A 116 -12.80 11.96 -34.81
C ARG A 116 -13.28 11.09 -33.62
N GLY A 117 -14.59 11.05 -33.38
CA GLY A 117 -15.21 10.21 -32.35
C GLY A 117 -15.10 8.70 -32.60
N THR A 118 -14.95 8.27 -33.86
CA THR A 118 -14.79 6.84 -34.19
C THR A 118 -13.44 6.28 -33.75
N GLN A 119 -12.36 7.07 -33.73
CA GLN A 119 -11.08 6.63 -33.19
C GLN A 119 -11.13 6.43 -31.67
N LEU A 120 -11.84 7.33 -30.96
CA LEU A 120 -12.12 7.17 -29.54
C LEU A 120 -13.04 5.97 -29.29
N ALA A 121 -14.10 5.82 -30.08
CA ALA A 121 -15.01 4.68 -30.00
C ALA A 121 -14.29 3.35 -30.25
N LEU A 122 -13.43 3.26 -31.27
CA LEU A 122 -12.61 2.08 -31.56
C LEU A 122 -11.60 1.78 -30.45
N THR A 123 -11.03 2.81 -29.82
CA THR A 123 -10.12 2.63 -28.68
C THR A 123 -10.88 2.15 -27.45
N ILE A 124 -12.05 2.73 -27.18
CA ILE A 124 -12.97 2.32 -26.13
C ILE A 124 -13.43 0.89 -26.39
N ASP A 125 -13.81 0.52 -27.61
CA ASP A 125 -14.24 -0.82 -27.97
C ASP A 125 -13.09 -1.83 -27.90
N LYS A 126 -11.86 -1.48 -28.31
CA LYS A 126 -10.67 -2.33 -28.08
C LYS A 126 -10.39 -2.55 -26.60
N SER A 127 -10.47 -1.49 -25.79
CA SER A 127 -10.25 -1.57 -24.35
C SER A 127 -11.35 -2.38 -23.67
N ARG A 128 -12.60 -2.17 -24.08
CA ARG A 128 -13.79 -2.90 -23.66
C ARG A 128 -13.69 -4.35 -24.09
N ASP A 129 -13.25 -4.69 -25.29
CA ASP A 129 -13.08 -6.07 -25.74
C ASP A 129 -11.86 -6.75 -25.11
N ALA A 130 -10.80 -6.03 -24.74
CA ALA A 130 -9.71 -6.59 -23.94
C ALA A 130 -10.18 -6.92 -22.50
N LEU A 131 -10.89 -5.98 -21.86
CA LEU A 131 -11.52 -6.17 -20.54
C LEU A 131 -12.58 -7.26 -20.59
N LEU A 132 -13.45 -7.23 -21.60
CA LEU A 132 -14.48 -8.25 -21.79
C LEU A 132 -13.87 -9.59 -22.16
N ARG A 133 -12.78 -9.70 -22.93
CA ARG A 133 -12.12 -11.00 -23.19
C ARG A 133 -11.57 -11.62 -21.91
N THR A 134 -10.87 -10.83 -21.09
CA THR A 134 -10.36 -11.27 -19.79
C THR A 134 -11.49 -11.64 -18.82
N TRP A 135 -12.66 -11.00 -18.92
CA TRP A 135 -13.84 -11.29 -18.10
C TRP A 135 -14.81 -12.32 -18.71
N ARG A 136 -14.80 -12.57 -20.03
CA ARG A 136 -15.64 -13.56 -20.76
C ARG A 136 -15.18 -14.98 -20.51
N ALA A 137 -13.90 -15.20 -20.17
CA ALA A 137 -13.43 -16.47 -19.60
C ALA A 137 -14.23 -16.90 -18.34
N THR A 138 -15.01 -15.98 -17.77
CA THR A 138 -15.79 -16.17 -16.56
C THR A 138 -17.25 -16.55 -16.80
N SER A 139 -17.80 -16.41 -18.02
CA SER A 139 -19.23 -16.69 -18.29
C SER A 139 -19.56 -18.19 -18.29
N LEU A 140 -20.75 -18.53 -17.75
CA LEU A 140 -21.27 -19.91 -17.64
C LEU A 140 -21.50 -20.59 -18.99
N VAL A 141 -21.82 -19.80 -20.02
CA VAL A 141 -22.09 -20.29 -21.36
C VAL A 141 -20.86 -19.99 -22.20
N LYS A 142 -20.08 -21.03 -22.53
CA LYS A 142 -19.24 -21.01 -23.74
C LYS A 142 -20.23 -20.98 -24.91
N ARG A 143 -20.71 -19.79 -25.26
CA ARG A 143 -21.45 -19.62 -26.50
C ARG A 143 -20.41 -19.90 -27.58
N ALA A 144 -20.51 -21.07 -28.22
CA ALA A 144 -19.78 -21.32 -29.45
C ALA A 144 -20.33 -20.29 -30.44
N GLU A 145 -19.62 -19.18 -30.60
CA GLU A 145 -19.98 -18.22 -31.62
C GLU A 145 -18.78 -18.00 -32.51
N SER A 146 -19.12 -18.10 -33.80
CA SER A 146 -18.35 -17.73 -34.97
C SER A 146 -17.26 -16.74 -34.61
N THR A 147 -16.05 -17.06 -35.05
CA THR A 147 -14.93 -16.15 -35.22
C THR A 147 -15.45 -14.88 -35.92
N LYS A 148 -16.01 -13.93 -35.16
CA LYS A 148 -16.15 -12.58 -35.64
C LYS A 148 -14.72 -12.09 -35.70
N SER A 149 -14.18 -12.09 -36.91
CA SER A 149 -12.94 -11.41 -37.20
C SER A 149 -13.03 -10.05 -36.54
N SER A 150 -11.98 -9.71 -35.79
CA SER A 150 -11.77 -8.31 -35.40
C SER A 150 -12.04 -7.44 -36.62
N SER A 151 -12.63 -6.26 -36.42
CA SER A 151 -12.94 -5.24 -37.45
C SER A 151 -11.70 -4.63 -38.12
N ILE A 152 -10.66 -5.45 -38.33
CA ILE A 152 -9.37 -5.17 -38.94
C ILE A 152 -9.05 -6.23 -40.02
N ASP A 153 -9.94 -7.20 -40.29
CA ASP A 153 -9.77 -8.02 -41.49
C ASP A 153 -10.29 -7.23 -42.70
N PHE A 154 -9.38 -6.54 -43.39
CA PHE A 154 -9.63 -5.85 -44.65
C PHE A 154 -9.80 -6.89 -45.77
N ASN A 155 -10.84 -7.70 -45.68
CA ASN A 155 -11.30 -8.48 -46.82
C ASN A 155 -12.51 -7.75 -47.41
N ASP A 156 -12.39 -7.30 -48.66
CA ASP A 156 -13.39 -6.48 -49.37
C ASP A 156 -14.79 -7.13 -49.41
N GLU A 157 -14.89 -8.45 -49.23
CA GLU A 157 -16.17 -9.19 -49.15
C GLU A 157 -17.01 -8.88 -47.90
N ALA A 158 -16.41 -8.43 -46.79
CA ALA A 158 -17.15 -8.13 -45.57
C ALA A 158 -17.86 -6.76 -45.60
N ALA A 159 -17.46 -5.87 -46.51
CA ALA A 159 -18.07 -4.56 -46.70
C ALA A 159 -19.34 -4.60 -47.55
N GLU A 160 -19.50 -5.63 -48.39
CA GLU A 160 -20.61 -5.72 -49.35
C GLU A 160 -21.86 -6.40 -48.75
N ASN A 161 -21.70 -7.20 -47.67
CA ASN A 161 -22.79 -7.94 -47.00
C ASN A 161 -23.18 -7.37 -45.62
N ALA A 162 -22.90 -6.10 -45.36
CA ALA A 162 -23.33 -5.43 -44.13
C ALA A 162 -24.81 -5.03 -44.16
N ASP A 163 -25.70 -5.99 -44.45
CA ASP A 163 -27.12 -5.81 -44.19
C ASP A 163 -27.33 -5.70 -42.67
N ILE A 164 -28.00 -4.62 -42.30
CA ILE A 164 -28.10 -4.09 -40.94
C ILE A 164 -29.05 -4.96 -40.12
N GLU A 165 -28.56 -6.05 -39.54
CA GLU A 165 -29.13 -6.53 -38.28
C GLU A 165 -28.54 -5.65 -37.15
N LEU A 166 -29.29 -4.62 -36.77
CA LEU A 166 -29.12 -3.92 -35.50
C LEU A 166 -29.36 -4.92 -34.37
N VAL A 167 -28.34 -5.72 -34.03
CA VAL A 167 -28.33 -6.55 -32.83
C VAL A 167 -28.53 -5.60 -31.65
N LYS A 168 -29.73 -5.62 -31.06
CA LYS A 168 -30.05 -4.89 -29.84
C LYS A 168 -28.94 -5.17 -28.84
N ALA A 169 -28.16 -4.13 -28.50
CA ALA A 169 -27.14 -4.25 -27.47
C ALA A 169 -27.85 -4.78 -26.21
N PRO A 170 -27.41 -5.91 -25.63
CA PRO A 170 -28.07 -6.47 -24.46
C PRO A 170 -28.09 -5.39 -23.36
N SER A 171 -29.25 -5.18 -22.75
CA SER A 171 -29.41 -4.18 -21.68
C SER A 171 -28.42 -4.46 -20.56
N ILE A 172 -27.86 -3.41 -19.95
CA ILE A 172 -26.87 -3.53 -18.86
C ILE A 172 -27.37 -4.48 -17.74
N PHE A 173 -28.66 -4.36 -17.39
CA PHE A 173 -29.31 -5.19 -16.39
C PHE A 173 -29.41 -6.68 -16.78
N SER A 174 -29.67 -7.00 -18.05
CA SER A 174 -29.67 -8.39 -18.52
C SER A 174 -28.26 -8.99 -18.56
N GLY A 175 -27.25 -8.17 -18.84
CA GLY A 175 -25.84 -8.56 -18.76
C GLY A 175 -25.34 -8.84 -17.34
N ILE A 176 -25.85 -8.12 -16.34
CA ILE A 176 -25.51 -8.35 -14.91
C ILE A 176 -26.18 -9.63 -14.40
N LYS A 177 -27.49 -9.81 -14.67
CA LYS A 177 -28.24 -10.98 -14.20
C LYS A 177 -27.74 -12.30 -14.79
N SER A 178 -27.26 -12.27 -16.03
CA SER A 178 -26.70 -13.45 -16.72
C SER A 178 -25.30 -13.86 -16.22
N ARG A 179 -24.68 -13.07 -15.34
CA ARG A 179 -23.30 -13.29 -14.86
C ARG A 179 -23.27 -13.35 -13.33
N PRO A 180 -23.23 -14.55 -12.71
CA PRO A 180 -23.37 -14.70 -11.26
C PRO A 180 -22.30 -13.94 -10.47
N ILE A 181 -21.07 -13.84 -10.99
CA ILE A 181 -19.99 -13.08 -10.37
C ILE A 181 -20.31 -11.59 -10.23
N LEU A 182 -20.88 -10.96 -11.26
CA LEU A 182 -21.22 -9.53 -11.25
C LEU A 182 -22.37 -9.28 -10.28
N SER A 183 -23.40 -10.14 -10.32
CA SER A 183 -24.51 -10.07 -9.37
C SER A 183 -24.03 -10.19 -7.92
N SER A 184 -23.17 -11.17 -7.61
CA SER A 184 -22.59 -11.33 -6.27
C SER A 184 -21.69 -10.16 -5.88
N PHE A 185 -20.89 -9.63 -6.79
CA PHE A 185 -20.07 -8.44 -6.53
C PHE A 185 -20.94 -7.23 -6.16
N PHE A 186 -21.99 -6.94 -6.92
CA PHE A 186 -22.91 -5.84 -6.61
C PHE A 186 -23.67 -6.08 -5.30
N ALA A 187 -24.10 -7.32 -5.04
CA ALA A 187 -24.73 -7.67 -3.77
C ALA A 187 -23.78 -7.43 -2.59
N LEU A 188 -22.52 -7.88 -2.68
CA LEU A 188 -21.49 -7.64 -1.66
C LEU A 188 -21.17 -6.16 -1.50
N PHE A 189 -21.14 -5.40 -2.60
CA PHE A 189 -20.94 -3.96 -2.55
C PHE A 189 -22.06 -3.26 -1.78
N ILE A 190 -23.32 -3.65 -2.02
CA ILE A 190 -24.48 -3.14 -1.26
C ILE A 190 -24.38 -3.53 0.23
N VAL A 191 -24.04 -4.78 0.52
CA VAL A 191 -23.84 -5.24 1.91
C VAL A 191 -22.74 -4.43 2.60
N SER A 192 -21.64 -4.16 1.89
CA SER A 192 -20.54 -3.34 2.40
C SER A 192 -20.98 -1.90 2.67
N LEU A 193 -21.76 -1.28 1.78
CA LEU A 193 -22.33 0.05 2.02
C LEU A 193 -23.22 0.06 3.28
N ILE A 194 -24.08 -0.95 3.44
CA ILE A 194 -24.94 -1.06 4.63
C ILE A 194 -24.10 -1.23 5.90
N ALA A 195 -23.04 -2.04 5.85
CA ALA A 195 -22.14 -2.26 6.98
C ALA A 195 -21.27 -1.02 7.30
N PHE A 196 -20.98 -0.17 6.32
CA PHE A 196 -20.26 1.10 6.48
C PHE A 196 -21.19 2.32 6.66
N ARG A 197 -22.48 2.11 6.92
CA ARG A 197 -23.41 3.21 7.19
C ARG A 197 -22.88 4.09 8.34
N GLY A 198 -22.81 5.40 8.12
CA GLY A 198 -22.29 6.36 9.09
C GLY A 198 -20.77 6.52 9.14
N ARG A 199 -20.01 5.73 8.34
CA ARG A 199 -18.54 5.73 8.31
C ARG A 199 -18.00 5.71 6.88
N TYR A 200 -18.43 6.68 6.06
CA TYR A 200 -17.99 6.78 4.66
C TYR A 200 -16.79 7.72 4.45
N THR A 201 -16.60 8.70 5.31
CA THR A 201 -15.62 9.78 5.12
C THR A 201 -14.84 10.02 6.39
N ASP A 202 -13.59 10.48 6.27
CA ASP A 202 -12.71 10.84 7.39
C ASP A 202 -12.72 9.81 8.51
N LEU A 203 -12.41 8.58 8.12
CA LEU A 203 -12.39 7.42 8.98
C LEU A 203 -11.30 7.59 10.07
N VAL A 204 -11.67 7.39 11.33
CA VAL A 204 -10.78 7.44 12.51
C VAL A 204 -11.28 6.44 13.55
N GLY A 205 -10.38 5.87 14.35
CA GLY A 205 -10.73 5.03 15.50
C GLY A 205 -10.28 3.59 15.36
N GLY A 206 -10.38 2.84 16.47
CA GLY A 206 -9.71 1.55 16.61
C GLY A 206 -8.20 1.70 16.43
N ALA A 207 -7.61 0.93 15.53
CA ALA A 207 -6.20 0.98 15.17
C ALA A 207 -5.87 2.11 14.17
N MET A 208 -6.88 2.80 13.61
CA MET A 208 -6.65 3.77 12.55
C MET A 208 -6.46 5.20 13.07
N PRO A 209 -5.29 5.83 12.84
CA PRO A 209 -5.03 7.24 13.11
C PRO A 209 -5.75 8.15 12.10
N LEU A 210 -5.59 9.46 12.27
CA LEU A 210 -6.13 10.43 11.32
C LEU A 210 -5.47 10.28 9.95
N THR A 211 -6.27 10.37 8.88
CA THR A 211 -5.75 10.40 7.51
C THR A 211 -5.49 11.86 7.10
N PRO A 212 -4.29 12.22 6.61
CA PRO A 212 -4.03 13.58 6.11
C PRO A 212 -4.88 13.87 4.87
N ASP A 213 -5.09 15.15 4.54
CA ASP A 213 -5.96 15.51 3.41
C ASP A 213 -5.37 15.07 2.06
N SER A 214 -4.05 15.17 1.90
CA SER A 214 -3.34 14.82 0.66
C SER A 214 -2.34 13.70 0.84
N GLY A 215 -2.27 12.80 -0.14
CA GLY A 215 -1.22 11.77 -0.21
C GLY A 215 0.17 12.33 -0.48
N LEU A 216 0.29 13.57 -0.99
CA LEU A 216 1.58 14.27 -1.05
C LEU A 216 2.13 14.55 0.36
N ASN A 217 1.27 14.77 1.35
CA ASN A 217 1.72 14.93 2.73
C ASN A 217 2.28 13.63 3.29
N LEU A 218 1.69 12.47 2.95
CA LEU A 218 2.28 11.16 3.30
C LEU A 218 3.67 10.97 2.68
N LEU A 219 3.84 11.38 1.41
CA LEU A 219 5.15 11.31 0.75
C LEU A 219 6.17 12.26 1.37
N ARG A 220 5.77 13.49 1.75
CA ARG A 220 6.64 14.42 2.47
C ARG A 220 7.07 13.84 3.82
N GLN A 221 6.10 13.34 4.59
CA GLN A 221 6.33 12.67 5.86
C GLN A 221 7.26 11.47 5.74
N TYR A 222 7.25 10.76 4.60
CA TYR A 222 8.22 9.70 4.34
C TYR A 222 9.65 10.21 4.12
N VAL A 223 9.82 11.34 3.45
CA VAL A 223 11.14 11.90 3.12
C VAL A 223 11.73 12.69 4.29
N ASP A 224 10.88 13.23 5.17
CA ASP A 224 11.29 14.00 6.33
C ASP A 224 12.24 13.21 7.24
N SER A 225 13.23 13.92 7.79
CA SER A 225 14.23 13.35 8.70
C SER A 225 13.85 13.44 10.17
N TRP A 226 12.86 14.29 10.50
CA TRP A 226 12.38 14.53 11.85
C TRP A 226 10.86 14.51 11.87
N HIS A 227 10.28 13.90 12.90
CA HIS A 227 8.84 13.74 13.04
C HIS A 227 8.35 14.27 14.40
N ILE A 228 7.24 14.99 14.34
CA ILE A 228 6.69 15.80 15.44
C ILE A 228 5.72 14.95 16.26
N VAL A 229 6.24 13.86 16.84
CA VAL A 229 5.44 12.85 17.55
C VAL A 229 5.98 12.65 18.96
N GLY A 230 5.14 12.77 19.97
CA GLY A 230 5.57 12.74 21.37
C GLY A 230 6.63 13.80 21.68
N LEU A 231 7.81 13.37 22.15
CA LEU A 231 8.99 14.22 22.38
C LEU A 231 9.84 14.46 21.12
N GLY A 232 9.36 14.01 19.94
CA GLY A 232 10.09 14.06 18.68
C GLY A 232 10.85 12.75 18.38
N SER A 233 10.92 12.40 17.10
CA SER A 233 11.52 11.14 16.64
C SER A 233 12.27 11.29 15.32
N SER A 234 13.47 10.72 15.24
CA SER A 234 14.30 10.58 14.03
C SER A 234 14.25 9.16 13.44
N VAL A 235 13.34 8.31 13.91
CA VAL A 235 13.12 6.94 13.43
C VAL A 235 12.69 6.97 11.96
N ASN A 236 13.15 5.99 11.18
CA ASN A 236 12.80 5.91 9.77
C ASN A 236 11.31 5.61 9.59
N MET A 237 10.61 6.47 8.84
CA MET A 237 9.22 6.21 8.45
C MET A 237 9.10 4.86 7.71
N PRO A 238 8.12 4.01 8.05
CA PRO A 238 7.88 2.74 7.36
C PRO A 238 7.56 2.90 5.88
N PRO A 239 8.02 1.99 5.00
CA PRO A 239 7.80 2.06 3.55
C PRO A 239 6.33 2.02 3.12
N TRP A 240 5.42 1.46 3.92
CA TRP A 240 4.00 1.41 3.58
C TRP A 240 3.37 2.80 3.43
N ILE A 241 3.92 3.83 4.09
CA ILE A 241 3.49 5.22 3.93
C ILE A 241 3.79 5.75 2.53
N ALA A 242 4.96 5.42 1.98
CA ALA A 242 5.31 5.77 0.61
C ALA A 242 4.42 5.04 -0.41
N ILE A 243 4.15 3.75 -0.16
CA ILE A 243 3.27 2.93 -1.01
C ILE A 243 1.84 3.50 -0.99
N LEU A 244 1.29 3.85 0.17
CA LEU A 244 -0.02 4.48 0.26
C LEU A 244 -0.03 5.86 -0.40
N GLY A 245 0.95 6.72 -0.10
CA GLY A 245 1.08 8.05 -0.68
C GLY A 245 1.09 8.02 -2.21
N THR A 246 1.82 7.08 -2.82
CA THR A 246 1.79 6.86 -4.27
C THR A 246 0.47 6.26 -4.76
N ALA A 247 -0.15 5.34 -4.02
CA ALA A 247 -1.44 4.75 -4.38
C ALA A 247 -2.60 5.76 -4.41
N THR A 248 -2.52 6.84 -3.61
CA THR A 248 -3.51 7.94 -3.67
C THR A 248 -3.55 8.68 -5.00
N LEU A 249 -2.58 8.45 -5.91
CA LEU A 249 -2.64 8.98 -7.27
C LEU A 249 -3.94 8.58 -7.99
N ILE A 250 -4.50 7.41 -7.68
CA ILE A 250 -5.77 6.90 -8.24
C ILE A 250 -6.94 7.84 -7.92
N THR A 251 -6.89 8.53 -6.79
CA THR A 251 -7.92 9.48 -6.32
C THR A 251 -7.48 10.94 -6.47
N GLY A 252 -6.50 11.21 -7.34
CA GLY A 252 -5.96 12.55 -7.55
C GLY A 252 -5.22 13.10 -6.32
N PHE A 253 -4.52 12.24 -5.58
CA PHE A 253 -3.83 12.53 -4.31
C PHE A 253 -4.74 12.90 -3.14
N ASN A 254 -6.05 12.63 -3.20
CA ASN A 254 -6.93 12.74 -2.03
C ASN A 254 -6.82 11.47 -1.18
N ALA A 255 -6.12 11.57 -0.04
CA ALA A 255 -5.84 10.41 0.82
C ALA A 255 -7.07 9.93 1.59
N LYS A 256 -7.88 10.86 2.12
CA LYS A 256 -9.13 10.51 2.84
C LYS A 256 -10.08 9.70 1.95
N LEU A 257 -10.29 10.15 0.71
CA LEU A 257 -11.15 9.46 -0.25
C LEU A 257 -10.58 8.09 -0.64
N PHE A 258 -9.25 7.97 -0.80
CA PHE A 258 -8.60 6.69 -1.09
C PHE A 258 -8.82 5.67 0.01
N ILE A 259 -8.56 6.05 1.28
CA ILE A 259 -8.73 5.15 2.42
C ILE A 259 -10.21 4.75 2.59
N SER A 260 -11.12 5.71 2.49
CA SER A 260 -12.57 5.43 2.50
C SER A 260 -12.99 4.43 1.43
N LEU A 261 -12.56 4.63 0.17
CA LEU A 261 -12.85 3.70 -0.92
C LEU A 261 -12.22 2.32 -0.67
N LEU A 262 -10.99 2.26 -0.18
CA LEU A 262 -10.30 1.01 0.12
C LEU A 262 -11.09 0.19 1.15
N PHE A 263 -11.55 0.80 2.24
CA PHE A 263 -12.31 0.12 3.29
C PHE A 263 -13.69 -0.33 2.79
N VAL A 264 -14.43 0.54 2.08
CA VAL A 264 -15.76 0.20 1.53
C VAL A 264 -15.68 -0.88 0.45
N LEU A 265 -14.62 -0.90 -0.35
CA LEU A 265 -14.41 -1.87 -1.43
C LEU A 265 -13.60 -3.10 -1.02
N ALA A 266 -13.11 -3.18 0.23
CA ALA A 266 -12.24 -4.27 0.66
C ALA A 266 -12.88 -5.65 0.48
N VAL A 267 -14.10 -5.85 0.97
CA VAL A 267 -14.82 -7.14 0.84
C VAL A 267 -15.12 -7.47 -0.63
N PRO A 268 -15.69 -6.56 -1.45
CA PRO A 268 -15.88 -6.82 -2.88
C PRO A 268 -14.58 -7.10 -3.66
N LEU A 269 -13.47 -6.42 -3.34
CA LEU A 269 -12.18 -6.64 -4.02
C LEU A 269 -11.54 -7.97 -3.61
N ALA A 270 -11.59 -8.31 -2.32
CA ALA A 270 -11.18 -9.61 -1.80
C ALA A 270 -11.98 -10.75 -2.45
N PHE A 271 -13.29 -10.57 -2.63
CA PHE A 271 -14.17 -11.52 -3.32
C PHE A 271 -13.70 -11.80 -4.76
N ILE A 272 -13.41 -10.75 -5.55
CA ILE A 272 -12.93 -10.92 -6.93
C ILE A 272 -11.62 -11.70 -6.94
N GLY A 273 -10.68 -11.32 -6.07
CA GLY A 273 -9.39 -12.00 -5.96
C GLY A 273 -9.56 -13.47 -5.63
N ALA A 274 -10.36 -13.79 -4.60
CA ALA A 274 -10.61 -15.15 -4.15
C ALA A 274 -11.34 -15.99 -5.20
N TYR A 275 -12.32 -15.41 -5.91
CA TYR A 275 -13.03 -16.08 -6.99
C TYR A 275 -12.10 -16.45 -8.15
N LEU A 276 -11.25 -15.52 -8.57
CA LEU A 276 -10.27 -15.76 -9.64
C LEU A 276 -9.22 -16.79 -9.23
N LEU A 277 -8.81 -16.77 -7.96
CA LEU A 277 -7.93 -17.78 -7.40
C LEU A 277 -8.59 -19.17 -7.42
N ALA A 278 -9.83 -19.29 -6.91
CA ALA A 278 -10.58 -20.55 -6.89
C ALA A 278 -10.79 -21.13 -8.30
N LYS A 279 -11.03 -20.28 -9.31
CA LYS A 279 -11.17 -20.70 -10.72
C LYS A 279 -9.92 -21.35 -11.34
N LYS A 280 -8.75 -21.28 -10.71
CA LYS A 280 -7.59 -22.08 -11.14
C LYS A 280 -7.72 -23.56 -10.77
N PHE A 281 -8.50 -23.88 -9.74
CA PHE A 281 -8.59 -25.21 -9.15
C PHE A 281 -9.90 -25.92 -9.47
N THR A 282 -10.93 -25.20 -9.91
CA THR A 282 -12.22 -25.78 -10.30
C THR A 282 -12.76 -25.12 -11.56
N ASN A 283 -13.41 -25.94 -12.39
CA ASN A 283 -14.22 -25.46 -13.51
C ASN A 283 -15.65 -25.11 -13.09
N LEU A 284 -16.07 -25.51 -11.88
CA LEU A 284 -17.41 -25.29 -11.35
C LEU A 284 -17.56 -23.85 -10.84
N PRO A 285 -18.35 -23.01 -11.52
CA PRO A 285 -18.43 -21.59 -11.25
C PRO A 285 -19.11 -21.27 -9.91
N TYR A 286 -20.08 -22.09 -9.48
CA TYR A 286 -20.76 -21.94 -8.20
C TYR A 286 -19.89 -22.37 -7.02
N LEU A 287 -19.03 -23.37 -7.19
CA LEU A 287 -18.06 -23.76 -6.17
C LEU A 287 -17.03 -22.65 -5.94
N ALA A 288 -16.49 -22.08 -7.03
CA ALA A 288 -15.60 -20.92 -6.95
C ALA A 288 -16.28 -19.71 -6.29
N LEU A 289 -17.57 -19.50 -6.54
CA LEU A 289 -18.37 -18.45 -5.90
C LEU A 289 -18.54 -18.68 -4.40
N GLY A 290 -18.89 -19.90 -3.98
CA GLY A 290 -19.00 -20.25 -2.56
C GLY A 290 -17.68 -20.08 -1.81
N ALA A 291 -16.58 -20.52 -2.40
CA ALA A 291 -15.23 -20.32 -1.86
C ALA A 291 -14.88 -18.84 -1.69
N ALA A 292 -15.18 -18.01 -2.70
CA ALA A 292 -14.94 -16.58 -2.63
C ALA A 292 -15.78 -15.88 -1.56
N LEU A 293 -17.04 -16.28 -1.38
CA LEU A 293 -17.90 -15.75 -0.31
C LEU A 293 -17.38 -16.18 1.08
N LEU A 294 -16.94 -17.43 1.24
CA LEU A 294 -16.39 -17.93 2.49
C LEU A 294 -15.13 -17.15 2.90
N TYR A 295 -14.27 -16.81 1.95
CA TYR A 295 -13.14 -15.92 2.20
C TYR A 295 -13.58 -14.50 2.56
N SER A 296 -14.53 -13.94 1.80
CA SER A 296 -14.97 -12.55 1.93
C SER A 296 -15.63 -12.24 3.28
N PHE A 297 -16.35 -13.21 3.83
CA PHE A 297 -16.99 -13.13 5.15
C PHE A 297 -16.20 -13.84 6.25
N ALA A 298 -14.93 -14.19 6.02
CA ALA A 298 -14.09 -14.73 7.07
C ALA A 298 -13.95 -13.69 8.20
N PRO A 299 -14.06 -14.09 9.48
CA PRO A 299 -13.94 -13.19 10.62
C PRO A 299 -12.74 -12.26 10.58
N LEU A 300 -11.61 -12.74 10.06
CA LEU A 300 -10.41 -11.95 9.88
C LEU A 300 -10.67 -10.63 9.14
N GLY A 301 -11.32 -10.68 7.98
CA GLY A 301 -11.59 -9.50 7.16
C GLY A 301 -12.52 -8.53 7.88
N LEU A 302 -13.58 -9.07 8.49
CA LEU A 302 -14.61 -8.29 9.19
C LEU A 302 -14.06 -7.60 10.44
N THR A 303 -13.27 -8.30 11.27
CA THR A 303 -12.59 -7.73 12.43
C THR A 303 -11.64 -6.63 12.00
N SER A 304 -10.84 -6.85 10.96
CA SER A 304 -9.84 -5.88 10.50
C SER A 304 -10.50 -4.60 9.98
N LEU A 305 -11.63 -4.72 9.30
CA LEU A 305 -12.42 -3.58 8.83
C LEU A 305 -13.08 -2.82 9.98
N ASN A 306 -13.69 -3.52 10.94
CA ASN A 306 -14.33 -2.89 12.09
C ASN A 306 -13.32 -2.25 13.06
N ALA A 307 -12.15 -2.85 13.22
CA ALA A 307 -11.07 -2.36 14.08
C ALA A 307 -10.18 -1.30 13.41
N GLY A 308 -10.31 -1.05 12.10
CA GLY A 308 -9.47 -0.07 11.41
C GLY A 308 -8.03 -0.52 11.14
N ARG A 309 -7.75 -1.84 11.10
CA ARG A 309 -6.39 -2.38 10.90
C ARG A 309 -6.00 -2.39 9.43
N LEU A 310 -5.49 -1.26 8.95
CA LEU A 310 -5.20 -0.99 7.53
C LEU A 310 -4.29 -2.06 6.90
N ALA A 311 -3.20 -2.44 7.56
CA ALA A 311 -2.26 -3.44 7.02
C ALA A 311 -2.92 -4.80 6.78
N THR A 312 -3.70 -5.27 7.74
CA THR A 312 -4.43 -6.54 7.62
C THR A 312 -5.54 -6.45 6.56
N VAL A 313 -6.26 -5.32 6.46
CA VAL A 313 -7.24 -5.09 5.39
C VAL A 313 -6.58 -5.14 4.00
N LEU A 314 -5.42 -4.52 3.84
CA LEU A 314 -4.71 -4.52 2.56
C LEU A 314 -4.24 -5.94 2.19
N LEU A 315 -3.68 -6.70 3.15
CA LEU A 315 -3.30 -8.09 2.92
C LEU A 315 -4.50 -9.00 2.66
N PHE A 316 -5.66 -8.71 3.25
CA PHE A 316 -6.91 -9.42 2.93
C PHE A 316 -7.37 -9.18 1.49
N VAL A 317 -7.21 -7.96 0.96
CA VAL A 317 -7.55 -7.63 -0.43
C VAL A 317 -6.53 -8.22 -1.42
N VAL A 318 -5.24 -8.07 -1.13
CA VAL A 318 -4.14 -8.48 -2.02
C VAL A 318 -3.84 -9.98 -1.91
N GLY A 319 -4.17 -10.61 -0.77
CA GLY A 319 -3.86 -11.99 -0.42
C GLY A 319 -4.20 -13.00 -1.51
N PRO A 320 -5.42 -13.03 -2.08
CA PRO A 320 -5.76 -13.97 -3.14
C PRO A 320 -4.89 -13.81 -4.40
N TRP A 321 -4.54 -12.59 -4.76
CA TRP A 321 -3.68 -12.28 -5.90
C TRP A 321 -2.24 -12.70 -5.64
N LEU A 322 -1.78 -12.50 -4.41
CA LEU A 322 -0.48 -12.92 -3.93
C LEU A 322 -0.38 -14.46 -3.97
N VAL A 323 -1.32 -15.18 -3.38
CA VAL A 323 -1.36 -16.65 -3.44
C VAL A 323 -1.41 -17.12 -4.90
N ARG A 324 -2.25 -16.50 -5.75
CA ARG A 324 -2.34 -16.83 -7.18
C ARG A 324 -1.02 -16.69 -7.92
N ALA A 325 -0.22 -15.69 -7.58
CA ALA A 325 1.11 -15.46 -8.14
C ALA A 325 2.15 -16.47 -7.59
N LEU A 326 1.98 -16.91 -6.35
CA LEU A 326 2.86 -17.82 -5.62
C LEU A 326 2.60 -19.32 -5.89
N LEU A 327 1.50 -19.69 -6.57
CA LEU A 327 1.15 -21.11 -6.83
C LEU A 327 2.26 -21.91 -7.52
N ASP A 328 3.10 -21.27 -8.34
CA ASP A 328 4.16 -21.95 -9.08
C ASP A 328 5.49 -22.02 -8.31
N LEU A 329 5.49 -21.69 -7.01
CA LEU A 329 6.69 -21.74 -6.15
C LEU A 329 7.16 -23.17 -5.85
N GLU A 330 6.36 -24.18 -6.09
CA GLU A 330 6.75 -25.57 -5.83
C GLU A 330 7.89 -26.02 -6.77
N ILE A 331 7.94 -25.48 -7.99
CA ILE A 331 8.94 -25.79 -9.04
C ILE A 331 9.80 -24.55 -9.29
N LEU A 332 10.44 -24.06 -8.22
CA LEU A 332 11.27 -22.86 -8.23
C LEU A 332 12.41 -22.94 -9.26
N GLU A 333 13.01 -24.11 -9.50
CA GLU A 333 14.07 -24.29 -10.50
C GLU A 333 13.66 -23.88 -11.93
N SER A 334 12.38 -24.07 -12.28
CA SER A 334 11.84 -23.78 -13.61
C SER A 334 11.41 -22.32 -13.82
N LEU A 335 11.37 -21.52 -12.74
CA LEU A 335 10.87 -20.15 -12.82
C LEU A 335 11.87 -19.24 -13.53
N SER A 336 11.36 -18.50 -14.52
CA SER A 336 12.11 -17.40 -15.15
C SER A 336 12.48 -16.33 -14.11
N TRP A 337 13.69 -15.77 -14.19
CA TRP A 337 14.15 -14.68 -13.31
C TRP A 337 13.19 -13.48 -13.27
N ARG A 338 12.56 -13.14 -14.40
CA ARG A 338 11.53 -12.09 -14.45
C ARG A 338 10.41 -12.34 -13.43
N LYS A 339 9.93 -13.58 -13.35
CA LYS A 339 8.85 -13.97 -12.42
C LYS A 339 9.33 -13.95 -10.97
N VAL A 340 10.58 -14.33 -10.72
CA VAL A 340 11.23 -14.23 -9.40
C VAL A 340 11.26 -12.78 -8.93
N TRP A 341 11.67 -11.84 -9.79
CA TRP A 341 11.66 -10.41 -9.47
C TRP A 341 10.25 -9.85 -9.26
N TRP A 342 9.26 -10.35 -10.01
CA TRP A 342 7.87 -9.98 -9.78
C TRP A 342 7.36 -10.45 -8.41
N LEU A 343 7.71 -11.67 -8.00
CA LEU A 343 7.40 -12.18 -6.67
C LEU A 343 8.10 -11.38 -5.56
N ALA A 344 9.36 -10.97 -5.80
CA ALA A 344 10.08 -10.10 -4.87
C ALA A 344 9.40 -8.75 -4.67
N ILE A 345 8.83 -8.13 -5.72
CA ILE A 345 8.04 -6.90 -5.59
C ILE A 345 6.80 -7.14 -4.71
N LEU A 346 6.07 -8.23 -4.97
CA LEU A 346 4.88 -8.56 -4.18
C LEU A 346 5.22 -8.80 -2.71
N LEU A 347 6.32 -9.50 -2.41
CA LEU A 347 6.79 -9.68 -1.04
C LEU A 347 7.34 -8.39 -0.41
N THR A 348 7.84 -7.45 -1.20
CA THR A 348 8.23 -6.11 -0.72
C THR A 348 6.99 -5.37 -0.19
N VAL A 349 5.85 -5.49 -0.88
CA VAL A 349 4.58 -4.96 -0.39
C VAL A 349 4.13 -5.67 0.89
N VAL A 350 4.22 -7.00 0.95
CA VAL A 350 3.90 -7.74 2.20
C VAL A 350 4.79 -7.28 3.35
N PHE A 351 6.10 -7.16 3.12
CA PHE A 351 7.05 -6.76 4.15
C PHE A 351 6.81 -5.34 4.65
N ALA A 352 6.49 -4.41 3.74
CA ALA A 352 6.20 -3.03 4.10
C ALA A 352 4.97 -2.89 5.01
N PHE A 353 3.90 -3.66 4.76
CA PHE A 353 2.66 -3.58 5.53
C PHE A 353 2.61 -4.51 6.74
N SER A 354 3.22 -5.70 6.67
CA SER A 354 3.26 -6.66 7.78
C SER A 354 4.62 -7.35 7.84
N PRO A 355 5.57 -6.80 8.61
CA PRO A 355 6.85 -7.46 8.88
C PRO A 355 6.65 -8.85 9.51
N LEU A 356 5.61 -9.02 10.32
CA LEU A 356 5.25 -10.29 10.95
C LEU A 356 4.92 -11.37 9.91
N THR A 357 4.05 -11.06 8.94
CA THR A 357 3.67 -12.00 7.87
C THR A 357 4.87 -12.33 6.99
N PHE A 358 5.71 -11.34 6.67
CA PHE A 358 6.93 -11.58 5.91
C PHE A 358 7.93 -12.46 6.69
N GLY A 359 8.15 -12.19 7.98
CA GLY A 359 9.00 -13.00 8.85
C GLY A 359 8.52 -14.46 8.92
N ALA A 360 7.21 -14.69 9.02
CA ALA A 360 6.64 -16.02 8.96
C ALA A 360 6.87 -16.73 7.61
N ILE A 361 6.77 -15.99 6.49
CA ILE A 361 7.12 -16.51 5.16
C ILE A 361 8.61 -16.87 5.12
N VAL A 362 9.51 -16.05 5.69
CA VAL A 362 10.95 -16.36 5.77
C VAL A 362 11.21 -17.63 6.56
N ILE A 363 10.54 -17.83 7.71
CA ILE A 363 10.63 -19.06 8.50
C ILE A 363 10.16 -20.26 7.67
N TRP A 364 9.03 -20.13 6.96
CA TRP A 364 8.53 -21.18 6.07
C TRP A 364 9.52 -21.51 4.94
N GLN A 365 10.10 -20.50 4.30
CA GLN A 365 11.11 -20.68 3.25
C GLN A 365 12.36 -21.36 3.80
N PHE A 366 12.79 -21.01 5.02
CA PHE A 366 13.91 -21.65 5.69
C PHE A 366 13.64 -23.14 5.96
N LEU A 367 12.44 -23.49 6.45
CA LEU A 367 12.05 -24.90 6.62
C LEU A 367 12.05 -25.67 5.30
N LEU A 368 11.58 -25.05 4.21
CA LEU A 368 11.66 -25.67 2.88
C LEU A 368 13.11 -25.89 2.42
N VAL A 369 14.03 -24.96 2.70
CA VAL A 369 15.47 -25.16 2.42
C VAL A 369 16.03 -26.34 3.23
N VAL A 370 15.64 -26.48 4.50
CA VAL A 370 16.03 -27.63 5.33
C VAL A 370 15.53 -28.94 4.71
N PHE A 371 14.28 -29.00 4.25
CA PHE A 371 13.76 -30.17 3.53
C PHE A 371 14.48 -30.43 2.21
N ASP A 372 14.84 -29.38 1.47
CA ASP A 372 15.61 -29.49 0.22
C ASP A 372 17.00 -30.09 0.49
N VAL A 373 17.66 -29.71 1.59
CA VAL A 373 18.94 -30.28 2.03
C VAL A 373 18.80 -31.77 2.40
N PHE A 374 17.75 -32.14 3.14
CA PHE A 374 17.49 -33.55 3.45
C PHE A 374 17.21 -34.38 2.19
N ALA A 375 16.43 -33.83 1.25
CA ALA A 375 16.10 -34.52 0.01
C ALA A 375 17.30 -34.65 -0.95
N PHE A 376 18.21 -33.67 -0.94
CA PHE A 376 19.51 -33.74 -1.64
C PHE A 376 20.43 -34.81 -1.04
N ASN A 377 20.45 -34.95 0.29
CA ASN A 377 21.31 -35.92 1.00
C ASN A 377 20.72 -37.35 1.08
N ALA A 378 19.45 -37.54 0.73
CA ALA A 378 18.81 -38.86 0.73
C ALA A 378 19.44 -39.79 -0.33
N LYS A 379 19.48 -41.11 -0.08
CA LYS A 379 19.95 -42.12 -1.05
C LYS A 379 18.82 -43.07 -1.43
N PRO A 380 18.49 -43.22 -2.74
CA PRO A 380 19.02 -42.49 -3.89
C PRO A 380 18.61 -40.99 -3.87
N GLY A 381 19.48 -40.13 -4.41
CA GLY A 381 19.30 -38.67 -4.42
C GLY A 381 17.99 -38.29 -5.11
N ARG A 382 17.12 -37.57 -4.41
CA ARG A 382 15.82 -37.11 -4.95
C ARG A 382 15.93 -35.78 -5.71
N LEU A 383 17.06 -35.07 -5.58
CA LEU A 383 17.35 -33.77 -6.20
C LEU A 383 18.73 -33.77 -6.84
N SER A 384 18.83 -33.20 -8.04
CA SER A 384 20.11 -32.92 -8.68
C SER A 384 20.78 -31.69 -8.03
N LYS A 385 22.10 -31.56 -8.17
CA LYS A 385 22.83 -30.38 -7.68
C LYS A 385 22.38 -29.10 -8.36
N GLU A 386 22.14 -29.15 -9.68
CA GLU A 386 21.70 -27.99 -10.46
C GLU A 386 20.31 -27.49 -10.01
N ASP A 387 19.38 -28.41 -9.75
CA ASP A 387 18.06 -28.06 -9.24
C ASP A 387 18.15 -27.46 -7.84
N PHE A 388 18.97 -28.06 -6.96
CA PHE A 388 19.20 -27.56 -5.61
C PHE A 388 19.75 -26.13 -5.61
N ASP A 389 20.84 -25.88 -6.36
CA ASP A 389 21.48 -24.56 -6.42
C ASP A 389 20.53 -23.52 -7.01
N SER A 390 19.87 -23.86 -8.13
CA SER A 390 18.99 -22.94 -8.84
C SER A 390 17.72 -22.59 -8.05
N ARG A 391 17.20 -23.54 -7.26
CA ARG A 391 16.07 -23.33 -6.34
C ARG A 391 16.46 -22.40 -5.19
N ASN A 392 17.60 -22.66 -4.55
CA ASN A 392 18.04 -21.88 -3.40
C ASN A 392 18.44 -20.45 -3.76
N ILE A 393 19.12 -20.23 -4.88
CA ILE A 393 19.46 -18.88 -5.37
C ILE A 393 18.20 -18.02 -5.57
N ARG A 394 17.13 -18.60 -6.14
CA ARG A 394 15.86 -17.88 -6.34
C ARG A 394 15.13 -17.60 -5.03
N ARG A 395 15.16 -18.53 -4.06
CA ARG A 395 14.63 -18.28 -2.71
C ARG A 395 15.36 -17.13 -2.02
N ILE A 396 16.69 -17.11 -2.11
CA ILE A 396 17.52 -16.02 -1.57
C ILE A 396 17.12 -14.70 -2.23
N ALA A 397 16.98 -14.65 -3.56
CA ALA A 397 16.57 -13.44 -4.26
C ALA A 397 15.20 -12.92 -3.78
N ILE A 398 14.22 -13.83 -3.58
CA ILE A 398 12.86 -13.49 -3.13
C ILE A 398 12.83 -12.97 -1.68
N VAL A 399 13.71 -13.46 -0.81
CA VAL A 399 13.80 -13.05 0.60
C VAL A 399 14.65 -11.78 0.79
N VAL A 400 15.79 -11.69 0.10
CA VAL A 400 16.75 -10.60 0.28
C VAL A 400 16.31 -9.31 -0.41
N ALA A 401 15.67 -9.40 -1.59
CA ALA A 401 15.27 -8.21 -2.33
C ALA A 401 14.29 -7.28 -1.55
N PRO A 402 13.23 -7.77 -0.87
CA PRO A 402 12.39 -6.95 0.00
C PRO A 402 13.17 -6.20 1.08
N ILE A 403 14.15 -6.85 1.71
CA ILE A 403 14.98 -6.29 2.77
C ILE A 403 15.86 -5.16 2.19
N LEU A 404 16.49 -5.38 1.03
CA LEU A 404 17.33 -4.37 0.38
C LEU A 404 16.53 -3.15 -0.10
N VAL A 405 15.36 -3.38 -0.70
CA VAL A 405 14.51 -2.30 -1.24
C VAL A 405 13.90 -1.44 -0.14
N THR A 406 13.76 -1.96 1.08
CA THR A 406 13.18 -1.22 2.22
C THR A 406 14.23 -0.69 3.20
N ALA A 407 15.52 -0.81 2.88
CA ALA A 407 16.59 -0.18 3.66
C ALA A 407 16.48 1.35 3.60
N PRO A 408 16.72 2.09 4.70
CA PRO A 408 17.30 1.64 5.97
C PRO A 408 16.29 1.12 7.00
N TRP A 409 14.99 1.23 6.76
CA TRP A 409 13.97 0.81 7.72
C TRP A 409 14.05 -0.69 8.05
N SER A 410 14.35 -1.53 7.06
CA SER A 410 14.57 -2.96 7.28
C SER A 410 15.79 -3.26 8.16
N LEU A 411 16.85 -2.45 8.07
CA LEU A 411 18.03 -2.56 8.93
C LEU A 411 17.69 -2.22 10.38
N GLU A 412 16.81 -1.24 10.59
CA GLU A 412 16.31 -0.88 11.91
C GLU A 412 15.47 -2.01 12.54
N LEU A 413 14.70 -2.74 11.73
CA LEU A 413 13.98 -3.94 12.18
C LEU A 413 14.93 -5.09 12.58
N ILE A 414 16.07 -5.23 11.89
CA ILE A 414 17.10 -6.23 12.23
C ILE A 414 17.79 -5.87 13.55
N LEU A 415 18.06 -4.58 13.78
CA LEU A 415 18.65 -4.09 15.02
C LEU A 415 17.66 -4.16 16.20
N HIS A 416 16.36 -4.00 15.94
CA HIS A 416 15.29 -4.05 16.94
C HIS A 416 14.22 -5.08 16.55
N PRO A 417 14.49 -6.39 16.72
CA PRO A 417 13.65 -7.47 16.19
C PRO A 417 12.23 -7.51 16.79
N SER A 418 12.02 -6.95 17.99
CA SER A 418 10.68 -6.83 18.59
C SER A 418 9.72 -6.02 17.71
N ARG A 419 10.23 -5.08 16.91
CA ARG A 419 9.41 -4.26 16.00
C ARG A 419 8.87 -5.05 14.80
N ILE A 420 9.47 -6.18 14.44
CA ILE A 420 8.97 -7.07 13.38
C ILE A 420 7.58 -7.62 13.73
N LEU A 421 7.28 -7.74 15.02
CA LEU A 421 6.02 -8.31 15.49
C LEU A 421 4.85 -7.32 15.44
N LEU A 422 5.13 -6.01 15.36
CA LEU A 422 4.11 -4.96 15.48
C LEU A 422 3.41 -4.72 14.14
N ASP A 423 2.08 -4.58 14.19
CA ASP A 423 1.25 -4.22 13.03
C ASP A 423 1.09 -2.69 12.97
N PRO A 424 1.11 -2.05 11.78
CA PRO A 424 0.98 -0.61 11.63
C PRO A 424 -0.29 -0.01 12.27
N GLY A 425 -0.15 1.19 12.83
CA GLY A 425 -1.23 1.98 13.41
C GLY A 425 -1.20 2.09 14.93
N LEU A 426 -2.31 2.51 15.53
CA LEU A 426 -2.42 2.63 16.98
C LEU A 426 -2.35 1.25 17.64
N PRO A 427 -1.58 1.11 18.74
CA PRO A 427 -1.48 -0.16 19.45
C PRO A 427 -2.86 -0.52 20.01
N LEU A 428 -3.35 -1.68 19.58
CA LEU A 428 -4.57 -2.30 20.09
C LEU A 428 -4.26 -3.76 20.41
N PRO A 429 -4.78 -4.28 21.53
CA PRO A 429 -4.55 -5.65 21.94
C PRO A 429 -5.17 -6.65 20.95
N GLY A 430 -4.43 -7.73 20.69
CA GLY A 430 -4.91 -8.90 19.97
C GLY A 430 -5.93 -9.72 20.75
N GLY A 431 -6.48 -10.74 20.10
CA GLY A 431 -7.39 -11.71 20.72
C GLY A 431 -6.69 -12.77 21.56
N ASP A 432 -7.51 -13.54 22.29
CA ASP A 432 -7.05 -14.71 23.03
C ASP A 432 -6.66 -15.86 22.09
N VAL A 433 -5.77 -16.74 22.55
CA VAL A 433 -5.19 -17.85 21.79
C VAL A 433 -6.28 -18.77 21.25
N LEU A 434 -7.35 -19.04 22.02
CA LEU A 434 -8.45 -19.90 21.59
C LEU A 434 -9.15 -19.30 20.36
N SER A 435 -9.37 -17.99 20.33
CA SER A 435 -9.99 -17.33 19.18
C SER A 435 -9.11 -17.47 17.93
N ILE A 436 -7.79 -17.29 18.10
CA ILE A 436 -6.81 -17.36 17.02
C ILE A 436 -6.74 -18.77 16.41
N ILE A 437 -6.76 -19.81 17.26
CA ILE A 437 -6.80 -21.20 16.80
C ILE A 437 -8.05 -21.43 15.94
N LEU A 438 -9.21 -20.92 16.37
CA LEU A 438 -10.44 -20.95 15.59
C LEU A 438 -10.40 -20.04 14.34
N THR A 439 -9.26 -19.46 13.97
CA THR A 439 -9.08 -18.54 12.83
C THR A 439 -9.88 -17.23 12.92
N ASN A 440 -10.25 -16.86 14.15
CA ASN A 440 -10.75 -15.54 14.48
C ASN A 440 -9.63 -14.76 15.18
N PRO A 441 -9.11 -13.64 14.63
CA PRO A 441 -8.01 -12.91 15.27
C PRO A 441 -8.38 -12.34 16.65
N GLY A 442 -9.67 -12.30 16.99
CA GLY A 442 -10.21 -11.78 18.25
C GLY A 442 -9.90 -10.28 18.44
N GLY A 443 -9.96 -9.82 19.69
CA GLY A 443 -9.72 -8.43 20.04
C GLY A 443 -10.91 -7.51 19.74
N VAL A 444 -10.67 -6.20 19.84
CA VAL A 444 -11.70 -5.16 19.73
C VAL A 444 -12.27 -5.13 18.31
N GLY A 445 -13.60 -5.24 18.19
CA GLY A 445 -14.29 -5.26 16.90
C GLY A 445 -14.32 -6.62 16.20
N ALA A 446 -14.02 -7.72 16.90
CA ALA A 446 -14.11 -9.09 16.37
C ALA A 446 -15.48 -9.74 16.60
N PRO A 447 -15.90 -10.70 15.75
CA PRO A 447 -17.09 -11.48 16.04
C PRO A 447 -16.90 -12.36 17.28
N PRO A 448 -18.00 -12.69 17.99
CA PRO A 448 -17.96 -13.58 19.14
C PRO A 448 -17.36 -14.95 18.82
N ILE A 449 -16.75 -15.59 19.82
CA ILE A 449 -16.04 -16.87 19.64
C ILE A 449 -16.96 -18.05 19.27
N TRP A 450 -18.26 -17.97 19.64
CA TRP A 450 -19.27 -18.97 19.27
C TRP A 450 -19.56 -18.99 17.76
N LEU A 451 -19.14 -17.95 17.03
CA LEU A 451 -19.21 -17.88 15.58
C LEU A 451 -18.05 -18.69 14.95
N VAL A 452 -18.04 -20.00 15.18
CA VAL A 452 -16.92 -20.88 14.81
C VAL A 452 -16.68 -20.83 13.30
N PRO A 453 -15.51 -20.37 12.85
CA PRO A 453 -15.16 -20.35 11.43
C PRO A 453 -14.94 -21.78 10.92
N SER A 454 -15.44 -22.08 9.73
CA SER A 454 -15.24 -23.41 9.13
C SER A 454 -13.80 -23.68 8.71
N ILE A 455 -12.93 -22.68 8.70
CA ILE A 455 -11.55 -22.72 8.18
C ILE A 455 -10.68 -23.74 8.91
N LEU A 456 -10.69 -23.76 10.26
CA LEU A 456 -9.93 -24.75 11.02
C LEU A 456 -10.42 -26.16 10.72
N PHE A 457 -11.74 -26.35 10.66
CA PHE A 457 -12.34 -27.65 10.38
C PHE A 457 -11.98 -28.16 8.98
N ILE A 458 -12.04 -27.30 7.96
CA ILE A 458 -11.60 -27.62 6.59
C ILE A 458 -10.10 -27.96 6.57
N SER A 459 -9.28 -27.23 7.31
CA SER A 459 -7.82 -27.45 7.37
C SER A 459 -7.46 -28.81 7.97
N ILE A 460 -8.15 -29.21 9.05
CA ILE A 460 -7.95 -30.52 9.69
C ILE A 460 -8.35 -31.65 8.74
N ILE A 461 -9.51 -31.54 8.08
CA ILE A 461 -9.95 -32.60 7.15
C ILE A 461 -9.03 -32.68 5.93
N ALA A 462 -8.53 -31.54 5.44
CA ALA A 462 -7.60 -31.50 4.32
C ALA A 462 -6.32 -32.30 4.57
N LEU A 463 -5.81 -32.38 5.82
CA LEU A 463 -4.64 -33.22 6.16
C LEU A 463 -4.84 -34.70 5.81
N PHE A 464 -6.05 -35.21 5.99
CA PHE A 464 -6.34 -36.63 5.79
C PHE A 464 -6.64 -36.98 4.32
N VAL A 465 -6.58 -36.00 3.42
CA VAL A 465 -6.87 -36.15 1.99
C VAL A 465 -5.57 -35.95 1.20
N SER A 466 -5.07 -37.01 0.56
CA SER A 466 -3.74 -37.02 -0.07
C SER A 466 -3.48 -35.89 -1.07
N GLN A 467 -4.50 -35.44 -1.82
CA GLN A 467 -4.35 -34.36 -2.79
C GLN A 467 -4.37 -32.96 -2.18
N THR A 468 -4.96 -32.79 -0.98
CA THR A 468 -5.08 -31.48 -0.30
C THR A 468 -4.28 -31.40 1.00
N ALA A 469 -3.59 -32.48 1.38
CA ALA A 469 -2.78 -32.57 2.60
C ALA A 469 -1.79 -31.41 2.73
N ARG A 470 -1.06 -31.07 1.66
CA ARG A 470 -0.11 -29.94 1.68
C ARG A 470 -0.78 -28.59 1.98
N LEU A 471 -1.99 -28.36 1.47
CA LEU A 471 -2.74 -27.14 1.78
C LEU A 471 -3.21 -27.13 3.24
N GLY A 472 -3.61 -28.28 3.78
CA GLY A 472 -3.92 -28.47 5.20
C GLY A 472 -2.70 -28.25 6.10
N GLU A 473 -1.53 -28.77 5.73
CA GLU A 473 -0.26 -28.59 6.44
C GLU A 473 0.13 -27.11 6.50
N VAL A 474 0.09 -26.41 5.37
CA VAL A 474 0.35 -24.96 5.32
C VAL A 474 -0.65 -24.22 6.21
N ALA A 475 -1.94 -24.52 6.11
CA ALA A 475 -2.95 -23.86 6.91
C ALA A 475 -2.72 -24.05 8.42
N LEU A 476 -2.51 -25.30 8.86
CA LEU A 476 -2.30 -25.59 10.28
C LEU A 476 -0.96 -25.07 10.80
N PHE A 477 0.10 -25.08 9.98
CA PHE A 477 1.37 -24.46 10.33
C PHE A 477 1.19 -22.97 10.64
N PHE A 478 0.53 -22.22 9.75
CA PHE A 478 0.33 -20.79 9.96
C PHE A 478 -0.68 -20.47 11.07
N ILE A 479 -1.69 -21.32 11.30
CA ILE A 479 -2.59 -21.20 12.46
C ILE A 479 -1.81 -21.44 13.77
N GLY A 480 -0.99 -22.49 13.83
CA GLY A 480 -0.14 -22.77 14.99
C GLY A 480 0.87 -21.66 15.25
N LEU A 481 1.51 -21.15 14.20
CA LEU A 481 2.44 -20.01 14.29
C LEU A 481 1.72 -18.75 14.79
N ALA A 482 0.50 -18.48 14.30
CA ALA A 482 -0.33 -17.37 14.78
C ALA A 482 -0.73 -17.54 16.26
N ALA A 483 -1.06 -18.75 16.69
CA ALA A 483 -1.35 -19.03 18.10
C ALA A 483 -0.12 -18.82 18.99
N ILE A 484 1.07 -19.25 18.54
CA ILE A 484 2.33 -19.03 19.27
C ILE A 484 2.62 -17.54 19.41
N PHE A 485 2.55 -16.78 18.32
CA PHE A 485 2.82 -15.33 18.38
C PHE A 485 1.74 -14.56 19.13
N GLY A 486 0.46 -14.93 18.98
CA GLY A 486 -0.66 -14.29 19.68
C GLY A 486 -0.68 -14.56 21.18
N SER A 487 -0.05 -15.66 21.64
CA SER A 487 0.15 -15.91 23.07
C SER A 487 1.19 -14.97 23.72
N ARG A 488 1.97 -14.25 22.91
CA ARG A 488 3.02 -13.34 23.39
C ARG A 488 2.48 -11.92 23.50
N GLN A 489 3.03 -11.20 24.46
CA GLN A 489 2.77 -9.79 24.65
C GLN A 489 4.00 -8.99 24.24
N VAL A 490 3.80 -7.91 23.50
CA VAL A 490 4.88 -7.07 22.98
C VAL A 490 4.53 -5.62 23.25
N ALA A 491 5.48 -4.87 23.79
CA ALA A 491 5.39 -3.42 23.93
C ALA A 491 5.90 -2.75 22.65
N GLY A 492 5.19 -1.74 22.16
CA GLY A 492 5.46 -1.12 20.87
C GLY A 492 4.82 0.25 20.70
N HIS A 493 5.22 0.98 19.66
CA HIS A 493 4.64 2.29 19.28
C HIS A 493 4.59 3.30 20.44
N GLY A 494 5.67 3.34 21.24
CA GLY A 494 5.83 4.26 22.36
C GLY A 494 5.26 3.79 23.70
N GLN A 495 4.63 2.61 23.75
CA GLN A 495 4.12 2.01 24.99
C GLN A 495 5.21 1.24 25.73
N TYR A 496 5.19 1.31 27.06
CA TYR A 496 6.04 0.48 27.93
C TYR A 496 5.35 -0.79 28.43
N ILE A 497 4.02 -0.82 28.41
CA ILE A 497 3.23 -1.95 28.88
C ILE A 497 3.05 -2.91 27.69
N PRO A 498 3.47 -4.18 27.81
CA PRO A 498 3.24 -5.18 26.77
C PRO A 498 1.75 -5.50 26.62
N GLU A 499 1.25 -5.50 25.38
CA GLU A 499 -0.12 -5.93 25.05
C GLU A 499 -0.10 -7.22 24.21
N PRO A 500 -1.17 -8.05 24.24
CA PRO A 500 -1.29 -9.23 23.40
C PRO A 500 -1.11 -8.89 21.91
N LEU A 501 -0.34 -9.71 21.19
CA LEU A 501 0.01 -9.42 19.81
C LEU A 501 -1.17 -9.62 18.85
N TRP A 502 -1.34 -8.68 17.91
CA TRP A 502 -2.23 -8.88 16.77
C TRP A 502 -1.60 -9.80 15.72
N VAL A 503 -2.26 -10.91 15.40
CA VAL A 503 -1.80 -11.89 14.41
C VAL A 503 -2.71 -12.03 13.18
N GLY A 504 -3.64 -11.07 12.98
CA GLY A 504 -4.61 -11.15 11.89
C GLY A 504 -3.96 -11.15 10.50
N SER A 505 -2.92 -10.34 10.29
CA SER A 505 -2.16 -10.31 9.04
C SER A 505 -1.54 -11.66 8.67
N LEU A 506 -1.24 -12.50 9.66
CA LEU A 506 -0.73 -13.86 9.46
C LEU A 506 -1.84 -14.86 9.09
N LEU A 507 -3.05 -14.68 9.62
CA LEU A 507 -4.21 -15.55 9.38
C LEU A 507 -4.75 -15.47 7.93
N VAL A 508 -4.31 -14.51 7.11
CA VAL A 508 -4.70 -14.43 5.69
C VAL A 508 -4.29 -15.70 4.91
N ILE A 509 -3.07 -16.18 5.15
CA ILE A 509 -2.49 -17.35 4.47
C ILE A 509 -3.29 -18.63 4.75
N PRO A 510 -3.54 -19.02 6.03
CA PRO A 510 -4.25 -20.25 6.31
C PRO A 510 -5.72 -20.23 5.87
N ILE A 511 -6.39 -19.07 5.91
CA ILE A 511 -7.77 -18.96 5.40
C ILE A 511 -7.79 -19.24 3.89
N LEU A 512 -6.87 -18.66 3.11
CA LEU A 512 -6.79 -18.93 1.67
C LEU A 512 -6.44 -20.39 1.37
N ALA A 513 -5.47 -20.96 2.09
CA ALA A 513 -5.06 -22.35 1.92
C ALA A 513 -6.23 -23.32 2.23
N ALA A 514 -6.97 -23.07 3.31
CA ALA A 514 -8.14 -23.88 3.67
C ALA A 514 -9.27 -23.76 2.65
N VAL A 515 -9.60 -22.55 2.19
CA VAL A 515 -10.63 -22.34 1.16
C VAL A 515 -10.25 -23.07 -0.14
N LEU A 516 -8.97 -23.01 -0.55
CA LEU A 516 -8.47 -23.76 -1.70
C LEU A 516 -8.57 -25.29 -1.50
N ALA A 517 -8.21 -25.78 -0.31
CA ALA A 517 -8.34 -27.19 0.02
C ALA A 517 -9.81 -27.65 -0.07
N GLY A 518 -10.74 -26.84 0.46
CA GLY A 518 -12.18 -27.10 0.35
C GLY A 518 -12.66 -27.16 -1.09
N VAL A 519 -12.20 -26.25 -1.96
CA VAL A 519 -12.52 -26.27 -3.41
C VAL A 519 -12.04 -27.56 -4.06
N VAL A 520 -10.77 -27.93 -3.87
CA VAL A 520 -10.20 -29.14 -4.49
C VAL A 520 -10.90 -30.41 -3.95
N MET A 521 -11.20 -30.46 -2.66
CA MET A 521 -11.94 -31.57 -2.06
C MET A 521 -13.33 -31.74 -2.67
N VAL A 522 -14.11 -30.66 -2.77
CA VAL A 522 -15.46 -30.73 -3.33
C VAL A 522 -15.41 -31.07 -4.82
N ASP A 523 -14.54 -30.43 -5.61
CA ASP A 523 -14.44 -30.64 -7.06
C ASP A 523 -14.10 -32.10 -7.41
N GLN A 524 -13.19 -32.72 -6.66
CA GLN A 524 -12.70 -34.06 -6.97
C GLN A 524 -13.47 -35.21 -6.31
N TYR A 525 -13.95 -35.01 -5.08
CA TYR A 525 -14.55 -36.09 -4.29
C TYR A 525 -16.06 -36.08 -4.29
N LEU A 526 -16.73 -34.93 -4.50
CA LEU A 526 -18.19 -34.88 -4.54
C LEU A 526 -18.79 -35.81 -5.62
N PRO A 527 -18.28 -35.87 -6.86
CA PRO A 527 -18.83 -36.77 -7.88
C PRO A 527 -18.65 -38.25 -7.50
N LYS A 528 -17.50 -38.60 -6.91
CA LYS A 528 -17.21 -39.97 -6.47
C LYS A 528 -18.09 -40.38 -5.28
N LEU A 529 -18.36 -39.44 -4.38
CA LEU A 529 -19.21 -39.67 -3.21
C LEU A 529 -20.67 -39.86 -3.60
N SER A 530 -21.18 -39.14 -4.60
CA SER A 530 -22.56 -39.30 -5.06
C SER A 530 -22.86 -40.69 -5.65
N GLU A 531 -21.84 -41.40 -6.11
CA GLU A 531 -21.97 -42.77 -6.66
C GLU A 531 -21.76 -43.86 -5.60
N SER A 532 -21.34 -43.49 -4.39
CA SER A 532 -21.05 -44.41 -3.29
C SER A 532 -22.15 -44.45 -2.23
N ALA A 533 -22.27 -45.56 -1.51
CA ALA A 533 -23.14 -45.67 -0.34
C ALA A 533 -22.75 -44.64 0.74
N ILE A 534 -23.73 -44.22 1.56
CA ILE A 534 -23.52 -43.24 2.64
C ILE A 534 -22.46 -43.79 3.61
N ASP A 535 -21.37 -43.04 3.75
CA ASP A 535 -20.24 -43.35 4.63
C ASP A 535 -19.85 -42.12 5.47
N TYR A 536 -18.89 -42.26 6.41
CA TYR A 536 -18.39 -41.15 7.24
C TYR A 536 -17.89 -39.97 6.40
N ARG A 537 -17.46 -40.22 5.15
CA ARG A 537 -17.00 -39.19 4.21
C ARG A 537 -18.13 -38.24 3.79
N HIS A 538 -19.36 -38.74 3.62
CA HIS A 538 -20.54 -37.91 3.35
C HIS A 538 -20.86 -37.05 4.57
N LEU A 539 -20.73 -37.59 5.78
CA LEU A 539 -20.96 -36.85 7.02
C LEU A 539 -19.92 -35.74 7.21
N LEU A 540 -18.65 -35.99 6.89
CA LEU A 540 -17.58 -34.99 6.94
C LEU A 540 -17.79 -33.88 5.90
N LEU A 541 -18.08 -34.23 4.64
CA LEU A 541 -18.33 -33.23 3.59
C LEU A 541 -19.63 -32.44 3.85
N GLY A 542 -20.67 -33.11 4.35
CA GLY A 542 -21.93 -32.48 4.73
C GLY A 542 -21.77 -31.52 5.91
N SER A 543 -21.07 -31.94 6.97
CA SER A 543 -20.82 -31.10 8.16
C SER A 543 -19.92 -29.90 7.84
N THR A 544 -18.86 -30.07 7.04
CA THR A 544 -18.02 -28.93 6.57
C THR A 544 -18.82 -27.91 5.77
N SER A 545 -19.67 -28.37 4.85
CA SER A 545 -20.55 -27.51 4.05
C SER A 545 -21.56 -26.77 4.93
N LEU A 546 -22.25 -27.49 5.82
CA LEU A 546 -23.21 -26.91 6.76
C LEU A 546 -22.57 -25.86 7.66
N LEU A 547 -21.42 -26.19 8.26
CA LEU A 547 -20.68 -25.25 9.11
C LEU A 547 -20.22 -24.02 8.33
N SER A 548 -19.79 -24.18 7.08
CA SER A 548 -19.39 -23.06 6.22
C SER A 548 -20.57 -22.14 5.88
N ILE A 549 -21.75 -22.69 5.61
CA ILE A 549 -22.97 -21.91 5.35
C ILE A 549 -23.39 -21.14 6.61
N ILE A 550 -23.42 -21.81 7.77
CA ILE A 550 -23.75 -21.18 9.05
C ILE A 550 -22.76 -20.07 9.37
N SER A 551 -21.46 -20.33 9.25
CA SER A 551 -20.39 -19.36 9.51
C SER A 551 -20.50 -18.14 8.61
N LEU A 552 -20.73 -18.33 7.31
CA LEU A 552 -20.90 -17.26 6.33
C LEU A 552 -22.11 -16.38 6.64
N LEU A 553 -23.28 -16.99 6.84
CA LEU A 553 -24.52 -16.24 7.11
C LEU A 553 -24.43 -15.49 8.44
N ALA A 554 -23.91 -16.15 9.47
CA ALA A 554 -23.81 -15.54 10.79
C ALA A 554 -22.76 -14.41 10.81
N SER A 555 -21.64 -14.56 10.08
CA SER A 555 -20.64 -13.48 9.90
C SER A 555 -21.21 -12.27 9.17
N MET A 556 -21.99 -12.51 8.10
CA MET A 556 -22.66 -11.46 7.35
C MET A 556 -23.67 -10.69 8.21
N VAL A 557 -24.53 -11.40 8.95
CA VAL A 557 -25.52 -10.79 9.85
C VAL A 557 -24.83 -10.00 10.96
N TRP A 558 -23.79 -10.56 11.57
CA TRP A 558 -23.03 -9.90 12.62
C TRP A 558 -22.34 -8.61 12.13
N TRP A 559 -21.76 -8.62 10.93
CA TRP A 559 -21.10 -7.45 10.37
C TRP A 559 -22.06 -6.29 10.13
N ILE A 560 -23.25 -6.57 9.59
CA ILE A 560 -24.30 -5.57 9.40
C ILE A 560 -24.83 -5.05 10.75
N GLY A 561 -24.97 -5.94 11.75
CA GLY A 561 -25.43 -5.60 13.09
C GLY A 561 -24.44 -4.74 13.88
N SER A 562 -23.14 -4.98 13.72
CA SER A 562 -22.06 -4.28 14.45
C SER A 562 -21.66 -2.93 13.86
N ALA A 563 -22.26 -2.50 12.75
CA ALA A 563 -21.89 -1.27 12.05
C ALA A 563 -21.87 -0.01 12.94
N ALA A 564 -22.84 0.13 13.85
CA ALA A 564 -22.96 1.30 14.72
C ALA A 564 -22.03 1.27 15.94
N SER A 565 -21.63 0.08 16.39
CA SER A 565 -20.75 -0.12 17.56
C SER A 565 -19.31 -0.40 17.16
N ALA A 566 -18.99 -0.34 15.86
CA ALA A 566 -17.65 -0.59 15.37
C ALA A 566 -16.65 0.45 15.94
N PRO A 567 -15.45 0.03 16.34
CA PRO A 567 -14.40 0.94 16.82
C PRO A 567 -14.00 2.00 15.79
N LEU A 568 -13.99 1.62 14.51
CA LEU A 568 -13.73 2.52 13.40
C LEU A 568 -15.00 3.30 13.04
N GLN A 569 -14.93 4.63 13.13
CA GLN A 569 -16.05 5.56 12.88
C GLN A 569 -15.63 6.74 12.01
N THR A 570 -16.59 7.57 11.59
CA THR A 570 -16.28 8.90 11.06
C THR A 570 -15.75 9.79 12.18
N LYS A 571 -14.77 10.66 11.89
CA LYS A 571 -14.29 11.66 12.84
C LYS A 571 -15.41 12.62 13.24
N GLU A 572 -15.92 12.47 14.46
CA GLU A 572 -16.86 13.43 15.07
C GLU A 572 -16.19 14.34 16.12
N ARG A 573 -15.19 13.81 16.83
CA ARG A 573 -14.47 14.50 17.90
C ARG A 573 -12.97 14.27 17.76
N SER A 574 -12.18 15.28 18.09
CA SER A 574 -10.72 15.15 18.17
C SER A 574 -10.34 14.45 19.47
N ALA A 575 -9.21 13.74 19.50
CA ALA A 575 -8.71 13.14 20.75
C ALA A 575 -8.21 14.22 21.72
N LEU A 576 -7.79 15.37 21.19
CA LEU A 576 -7.37 16.53 21.95
C LEU A 576 -8.48 17.60 22.01
N PRO A 577 -8.74 18.17 23.20
CA PRO A 577 -9.56 19.36 23.32
C PRO A 577 -9.12 20.49 22.39
N ALA A 578 -10.07 21.15 21.75
CA ALA A 578 -9.79 22.19 20.75
C ALA A 578 -8.95 23.36 21.28
N PHE A 579 -9.07 23.71 22.56
CA PHE A 579 -8.28 24.80 23.15
C PHE A 579 -6.79 24.42 23.31
N LEU A 580 -6.49 23.14 23.55
CA LEU A 580 -5.10 22.67 23.67
C LEU A 580 -4.42 22.58 22.31
N SER A 581 -5.14 22.19 21.27
CA SER A 581 -4.60 22.16 19.91
C SER A 581 -4.35 23.55 19.36
N VAL A 582 -5.25 24.52 19.60
CA VAL A 582 -5.07 25.92 19.18
C VAL A 582 -3.90 26.56 19.90
N GLU A 583 -3.75 26.36 21.23
CA GLU A 583 -2.64 26.95 21.97
C GLU A 583 -1.28 26.31 21.59
N ALA A 584 -1.28 25.02 21.24
CA ALA A 584 -0.10 24.34 20.71
C ALA A 584 0.27 24.75 19.26
N GLN A 585 -0.59 25.49 18.55
CA GLN A 585 -0.33 26.06 17.23
C GLN A 585 0.25 27.49 17.27
N THR A 586 0.41 28.06 18.46
CA THR A 586 1.11 29.34 18.66
C THR A 586 2.60 29.21 18.31
N ASP A 587 3.30 30.35 18.20
CA ASP A 587 4.75 30.39 17.88
C ASP A 587 5.62 29.63 18.90
N GLU A 588 5.11 29.47 20.13
CA GLU A 588 5.77 28.77 21.24
C GLU A 588 5.60 27.24 21.20
N ARG A 589 4.62 26.71 20.43
CA ARG A 589 4.41 25.27 20.12
C ARG A 589 4.55 24.29 21.29
N PHE A 590 3.76 24.48 22.34
CA PHE A 590 3.85 23.66 23.56
C PHE A 590 3.36 22.21 23.39
N LYS A 591 3.86 21.34 24.27
CA LYS A 591 3.40 19.96 24.44
C LYS A 591 2.37 19.86 25.56
N THR A 592 1.46 18.90 25.43
CA THR A 592 0.46 18.58 26.47
C THR A 592 0.56 17.11 26.86
N LEU A 593 0.69 16.83 28.14
CA LEU A 593 0.57 15.47 28.66
C LEU A 593 -0.91 15.12 28.82
N VAL A 594 -1.40 14.16 28.06
CA VAL A 594 -2.77 13.65 28.18
C VAL A 594 -2.76 12.40 29.05
N ILE A 595 -3.59 12.40 30.09
CA ILE A 595 -3.78 11.29 31.02
C ILE A 595 -5.23 10.81 30.89
N ASN A 596 -5.41 9.51 30.68
CA ASN A 596 -6.70 8.84 30.72
C ASN A 596 -6.67 7.80 31.84
N SER A 597 -7.56 7.95 32.83
CA SER A 597 -7.58 7.11 34.02
C SER A 597 -8.87 6.29 34.04
N SER A 598 -8.72 4.97 33.92
CA SER A 598 -9.76 3.99 34.20
C SER A 598 -9.69 3.55 35.67
N GLN A 599 -10.65 2.75 36.12
CA GLN A 599 -10.68 2.22 37.50
C GLN A 599 -9.45 1.36 37.83
N THR A 600 -8.85 0.72 36.83
CA THR A 600 -7.74 -0.25 37.00
C THR A 600 -6.42 0.20 36.36
N GLU A 601 -6.46 1.11 35.39
CA GLU A 601 -5.30 1.50 34.58
C GLU A 601 -5.26 3.01 34.34
N THR A 602 -4.07 3.60 34.40
CA THR A 602 -3.85 4.99 33.99
C THR A 602 -2.92 5.00 32.79
N ARG A 603 -3.44 5.44 31.63
CA ARG A 603 -2.71 5.55 30.38
C ARG A 603 -2.35 7.01 30.16
N PHE A 604 -1.18 7.28 29.61
CA PHE A 604 -0.77 8.64 29.29
C PHE A 604 0.02 8.68 27.99
N PHE A 605 -0.04 9.82 27.32
CA PHE A 605 0.76 10.11 26.12
C PHE A 605 1.03 11.61 26.03
N VAL A 606 2.12 11.97 25.35
CA VAL A 606 2.45 13.38 25.09
C VAL A 606 1.87 13.78 23.74
N ALA A 607 0.92 14.71 23.79
CA ALA A 607 0.27 15.30 22.64
C ALA A 607 0.99 16.57 22.17
N ARG A 608 0.88 16.81 20.86
CA ARG A 608 1.40 18.00 20.17
C ARG A 608 0.21 18.85 19.67
N GLU A 609 0.42 19.57 18.57
CA GLU A 609 -0.53 20.50 17.94
C GLU A 609 -1.79 19.84 17.32
N ARG A 610 -1.80 18.51 17.15
CA ARG A 610 -2.87 17.76 16.49
C ARG A 610 -2.91 16.28 16.90
N ASP A 611 -3.98 15.60 16.51
CA ASP A 611 -4.10 14.14 16.56
C ASP A 611 -3.06 13.48 15.63
N LEU A 612 -2.66 12.25 15.95
CA LEU A 612 -1.67 11.49 15.17
C LEU A 612 -2.17 11.18 13.77
N TYR A 613 -1.33 11.43 12.77
CA TYR A 613 -1.56 11.00 11.40
C TYR A 613 -1.12 9.56 11.15
N LEU A 614 -1.59 8.97 10.04
CA LEU A 614 -1.10 7.68 9.56
C LEU A 614 0.45 7.65 9.52
N GLY A 615 1.03 6.56 10.02
CA GLY A 615 2.48 6.35 10.09
C GLY A 615 3.15 6.95 11.34
N GLU A 616 2.58 7.98 11.95
CA GLU A 616 3.13 8.60 13.17
C GLU A 616 3.16 7.64 14.38
N PRO A 617 2.15 6.77 14.62
CA PRO A 617 2.23 5.79 15.70
C PRO A 617 3.43 4.84 15.57
N ASP A 618 3.75 4.40 14.35
CA ASP A 618 4.79 3.39 14.10
C ASP A 618 6.19 3.90 14.43
N ILE A 619 6.41 5.21 14.29
CA ILE A 619 7.67 5.89 14.60
C ILE A 619 7.67 6.52 16.00
N THR A 620 6.57 6.37 16.76
CA THR A 620 6.49 6.86 18.12
C THR A 620 7.44 6.05 18.99
N THR A 621 8.46 6.71 19.53
CA THR A 621 9.38 6.09 20.50
C THR A 621 8.87 6.31 21.91
N GLY A 622 9.24 5.42 22.83
CA GLY A 622 9.00 5.62 24.26
C GLY A 622 9.59 6.95 24.74
N LEU A 623 9.01 7.51 25.80
CA LEU A 623 9.48 8.75 26.42
C LEU A 623 10.92 8.60 26.96
N SER A 624 11.60 9.71 27.24
CA SER A 624 12.86 9.61 28.01
C SER A 624 12.57 8.94 29.37
N PRO A 625 13.43 8.03 29.87
CA PRO A 625 13.25 7.42 31.18
C PRO A 625 13.02 8.44 32.30
N VAL A 626 13.65 9.63 32.19
CA VAL A 626 13.52 10.75 33.12
C VAL A 626 12.09 11.31 33.09
N VAL A 627 11.55 11.55 31.89
CA VAL A 627 10.16 12.04 31.71
C VAL A 627 9.15 10.98 32.11
N ASN A 628 9.38 9.72 31.75
CA ASN A 628 8.48 8.63 32.12
C ASN A 628 8.41 8.47 33.65
N LYS A 629 9.56 8.51 34.33
CA LYS A 629 9.64 8.48 35.80
C LYS A 629 8.96 9.70 36.44
N SER A 630 9.12 10.89 35.87
CA SER A 630 8.48 12.09 36.39
C SER A 630 6.95 12.04 36.27
N ILE A 631 6.41 11.47 35.18
CA ILE A 631 4.97 11.24 35.01
C ILE A 631 4.47 10.20 36.02
N ILE A 632 5.18 9.08 36.19
CA ILE A 632 4.81 8.06 37.18
C ILE A 632 4.79 8.68 38.59
N ASN A 633 5.83 9.44 38.94
CA ASN A 633 5.91 10.11 40.24
C ASN A 633 4.80 11.16 40.43
N LEU A 634 4.37 11.84 39.36
CA LEU A 634 3.22 12.76 39.40
C LEU A 634 1.92 12.01 39.72
N VAL A 635 1.68 10.88 39.04
CA VAL A 635 0.47 10.07 39.22
C VAL A 635 0.43 9.40 40.59
N THR A 636 1.59 9.02 41.16
CA THR A 636 1.69 8.40 42.48
C THR A 636 1.80 9.40 43.64
N GLY A 637 1.97 10.70 43.36
CA GLY A 637 2.10 11.75 44.38
C GLY A 637 3.52 11.90 44.96
N ALA A 638 4.52 11.20 44.41
CA ALA A 638 5.93 11.29 44.81
C ALA A 638 6.72 12.36 44.01
N GLY A 639 6.05 13.13 43.16
CA GLY A 639 6.66 13.95 42.09
C GLY A 639 7.07 15.36 42.46
N ILE A 640 7.97 15.54 43.45
CA ILE A 640 8.44 16.87 43.89
C ILE A 640 9.08 17.66 42.72
N ASP A 641 9.89 17.00 41.90
CA ASP A 641 10.58 17.61 40.75
C ASP A 641 9.87 17.38 39.41
N SER A 642 8.68 16.77 39.43
CA SER A 642 7.98 16.37 38.19
C SER A 642 7.63 17.57 37.31
N SER A 643 7.29 18.71 37.91
CA SER A 643 6.98 19.94 37.18
C SER A 643 8.21 20.50 36.46
N GLN A 644 9.38 20.52 37.10
CA GLN A 644 10.62 21.03 36.52
C GLN A 644 11.08 20.17 35.32
N ILE A 645 11.03 18.83 35.46
CA ILE A 645 11.38 17.92 34.38
C ILE A 645 10.41 18.08 33.20
N MET A 646 9.09 18.13 33.47
CA MET A 646 8.10 18.34 32.41
C MET A 646 8.29 19.69 31.70
N ALA A 647 8.61 20.73 32.47
CA ALA A 647 8.88 22.06 31.96
C ALA A 647 10.09 22.12 31.02
N GLU A 648 11.17 21.40 31.35
CA GLU A 648 12.39 21.34 30.51
C GLU A 648 12.13 20.68 29.15
N PHE A 649 11.21 19.70 29.11
CA PHE A 649 10.77 19.04 27.87
C PHE A 649 9.63 19.80 27.15
N GLY A 650 9.32 21.03 27.56
CA GLY A 650 8.32 21.88 26.91
C GLY A 650 6.87 21.42 27.10
N ILE A 651 6.61 20.58 28.11
CA ILE A 651 5.25 20.17 28.48
C ILE A 651 4.65 21.28 29.34
N LYS A 652 3.79 22.10 28.73
CA LYS A 652 3.13 23.22 29.40
C LYS A 652 1.84 22.83 30.10
N TYR A 653 1.15 21.81 29.58
CA TYR A 653 -0.15 21.39 30.09
C TYR A 653 -0.18 19.93 30.46
N VAL A 654 -0.90 19.61 31.53
CA VAL A 654 -1.33 18.26 31.89
C VAL A 654 -2.85 18.24 31.78
N PHE A 655 -3.39 17.37 30.96
CA PHE A 655 -4.82 17.21 30.72
C PHE A 655 -5.28 15.84 31.18
N LEU A 656 -6.22 15.80 32.11
CA LEU A 656 -6.87 14.57 32.58
C LEU A 656 -8.25 14.44 31.93
N ALA A 657 -8.38 13.49 31.02
CA ALA A 657 -9.61 13.21 30.30
C ALA A 657 -10.67 12.56 31.20
N ARG A 658 -11.96 12.76 30.87
CA ARG A 658 -13.07 12.04 31.52
C ARG A 658 -13.22 10.61 30.96
N PRO A 659 -13.69 9.66 31.78
CA PRO A 659 -13.94 9.76 33.22
C PRO A 659 -12.62 9.87 34.01
N PHE A 660 -12.61 10.64 35.10
CA PHE A 660 -11.39 10.82 35.92
C PHE A 660 -11.57 10.30 37.34
N ASN A 661 -10.48 9.75 37.90
CA ASN A 661 -10.41 9.37 39.31
C ASN A 661 -10.24 10.62 40.19
N LYS A 662 -11.11 10.80 41.18
CA LYS A 662 -11.07 11.95 42.11
C LYS A 662 -9.80 11.97 42.96
N ASP A 663 -9.24 10.80 43.26
CA ASP A 663 -8.01 10.70 44.04
C ASP A 663 -6.82 11.19 43.23
N LEU A 664 -6.73 10.80 41.94
CA LEU A 664 -5.70 11.30 41.03
C LEU A 664 -5.74 12.83 40.88
N VAL A 665 -6.95 13.41 40.83
CA VAL A 665 -7.13 14.87 40.80
C VAL A 665 -6.51 15.51 42.06
N ARG A 666 -6.82 14.98 43.25
CA ARG A 666 -6.26 15.48 44.52
C ARG A 666 -4.73 15.32 44.57
N THR A 667 -4.21 14.21 44.05
CA THR A 667 -2.77 13.98 43.97
C THR A 667 -2.10 15.04 43.11
N ILE A 668 -2.58 15.30 41.90
CA ILE A 668 -2.00 16.32 41.00
C ILE A 668 -2.11 17.72 41.62
N ASP A 669 -3.21 18.03 42.30
CA ASP A 669 -3.36 19.32 42.99
C ASP A 669 -2.41 19.49 44.19
N GLY A 670 -2.02 18.38 44.84
CA GLY A 670 -1.12 18.38 45.97
C GLY A 670 0.36 18.46 45.58
N VAL A 671 0.70 18.13 44.33
CA VAL A 671 2.08 18.20 43.82
C VAL A 671 2.42 19.65 43.43
N GLY A 672 3.55 20.15 43.94
CA GLY A 672 4.03 21.50 43.65
C GLY A 672 4.37 21.73 42.17
N GLY A 673 4.13 22.96 41.69
CA GLY A 673 4.46 23.37 40.31
C GLY A 673 3.39 23.06 39.26
N PHE A 674 2.21 22.58 39.67
CA PHE A 674 1.03 22.44 38.82
C PHE A 674 -0.09 23.36 39.29
N THR A 675 -0.58 24.23 38.41
CA THR A 675 -1.70 25.15 38.73
C THR A 675 -2.90 24.82 37.86
N ARG A 676 -4.08 24.58 38.46
CA ARG A 676 -5.30 24.34 37.68
C ARG A 676 -5.58 25.50 36.72
N ALA A 677 -5.67 25.20 35.43
CA ALA A 677 -5.91 26.17 34.36
C ALA A 677 -7.39 26.20 33.96
N SER A 678 -8.00 25.03 33.74
CA SER A 678 -9.40 24.93 33.31
C SER A 678 -10.06 23.62 33.72
N ARG A 679 -11.39 23.64 33.81
CA ARG A 679 -12.23 22.45 33.98
C ARG A 679 -13.37 22.49 32.97
N THR A 680 -13.37 21.58 32.03
CA THR A 680 -14.34 21.52 30.93
C THR A 680 -15.22 20.26 31.03
N ALA A 681 -16.14 20.12 30.07
CA ALA A 681 -16.90 18.88 29.89
C ALA A 681 -16.00 17.69 29.49
N GLU A 682 -14.84 17.95 28.89
CA GLU A 682 -13.91 16.93 28.39
C GLU A 682 -12.90 16.47 29.45
N GLY A 683 -12.51 17.35 30.38
CA GLY A 683 -11.50 17.03 31.39
C GLY A 683 -11.09 18.19 32.29
N ILE A 684 -10.00 18.00 33.02
CA ILE A 684 -9.35 19.02 33.86
C ILE A 684 -7.94 19.26 33.30
N THR A 685 -7.53 20.53 33.26
CA THR A 685 -6.21 20.94 32.77
C THR A 685 -5.43 21.64 33.87
N TRP A 686 -4.17 21.27 34.03
CA TRP A 686 -3.18 21.97 34.85
C TRP A 686 -2.10 22.57 33.96
N LYS A 687 -1.64 23.76 34.33
CA LYS A 687 -0.48 24.43 33.74
C LYS A 687 0.76 24.08 34.57
N VAL A 688 1.83 23.71 33.89
CA VAL A 688 3.14 23.41 34.47
C VAL A 688 3.91 24.72 34.62
N ALA A 689 4.42 24.98 35.83
CA ALA A 689 5.21 26.17 36.11
C ALA A 689 6.59 26.09 35.43
N GLY A 690 7.03 27.20 34.81
CA GLY A 690 8.36 27.29 34.19
C GLY A 690 8.51 26.56 32.86
N ALA A 691 7.42 26.11 32.22
CA ALA A 691 7.48 25.37 30.96
C ALA A 691 8.16 26.19 29.84
N LEU A 692 9.18 25.59 29.22
CA LEU A 692 9.89 26.18 28.10
C LEU A 692 9.04 26.13 26.81
N ALA A 693 9.23 27.11 25.93
CA ALA A 693 8.71 27.05 24.57
C ALA A 693 9.49 26.00 23.75
N HIS A 694 8.94 25.59 22.61
CA HIS A 694 9.56 24.61 21.70
C HIS A 694 11.06 24.88 21.49
N ILE A 695 11.39 26.15 21.22
CA ILE A 695 12.75 26.68 21.21
C ILE A 695 12.79 27.89 22.14
N SER A 696 13.68 27.85 23.13
CA SER A 696 13.86 28.91 24.12
C SER A 696 15.31 29.38 24.14
N PHE A 697 15.52 30.68 24.31
CA PHE A 697 16.85 31.27 24.51
C PHE A 697 16.98 31.71 25.97
N LEU A 698 18.02 31.21 26.63
CA LEU A 698 18.44 31.64 27.96
C LEU A 698 19.60 32.62 27.81
N SER A 699 19.36 33.90 28.09
CA SER A 699 20.43 34.91 28.10
C SER A 699 21.38 34.68 29.28
N ILE A 700 22.61 35.20 29.18
CA ILE A 700 23.60 35.17 30.26
C ILE A 700 23.09 35.87 31.54
N ASP A 701 22.17 36.83 31.38
CA ASP A 701 21.51 37.56 32.47
C ASP A 701 20.41 36.73 33.17
N GLY A 702 20.17 35.49 32.73
CA GLY A 702 19.20 34.57 33.33
C GLY A 702 17.76 34.74 32.83
N THR A 703 17.53 35.54 31.78
CA THR A 703 16.20 35.75 31.19
C THR A 703 15.90 34.72 30.10
N TYR A 704 14.69 34.14 30.15
CA TYR A 704 14.18 33.24 29.11
C TYR A 704 13.38 34.02 28.06
N LEU A 705 13.71 33.81 26.80
CA LEU A 705 13.00 34.35 25.64
C LEU A 705 12.51 33.18 24.77
N ALA A 706 11.21 33.13 24.49
CA ALA A 706 10.67 32.18 23.51
C ALA A 706 11.04 32.66 22.11
N LEU A 707 11.67 31.78 21.31
CA LEU A 707 12.00 32.08 19.93
C LEU A 707 10.87 31.56 19.03
N PRO A 708 10.34 32.38 18.10
CA PRO A 708 9.34 31.91 17.14
C PRO A 708 9.88 30.71 16.35
N SER A 709 9.14 29.60 16.35
CA SER A 709 9.60 28.36 15.76
C SER A 709 8.59 27.77 14.78
N GLY A 710 9.12 27.23 13.69
CA GLY A 710 8.38 26.34 12.83
C GLY A 710 8.25 24.93 13.44
N PRO A 711 7.65 24.00 12.69
CA PRO A 711 7.44 22.63 13.18
C PRO A 711 8.74 21.84 13.46
N VAL A 712 9.82 22.14 12.72
CA VAL A 712 11.14 21.47 12.85
C VAL A 712 12.29 22.48 12.90
N GLY A 713 12.17 23.65 12.27
CA GLY A 713 13.25 24.63 12.20
C GLY A 713 12.84 25.98 12.79
N ALA A 714 13.84 26.81 13.08
CA ALA A 714 13.64 28.21 13.43
C ALA A 714 14.76 29.07 12.84
N SER A 715 14.42 30.31 12.54
CA SER A 715 15.37 31.30 12.06
C SER A 715 15.02 32.64 12.67
N GLY A 716 16.03 33.43 13.02
CA GLY A 716 15.83 34.75 13.60
C GLY A 716 17.15 35.37 14.04
N THR A 717 17.06 36.34 14.93
CA THR A 717 18.21 37.03 15.53
C THR A 717 18.25 36.78 17.03
N LEU A 718 19.44 36.46 17.54
CA LEU A 718 19.68 36.33 18.98
C LEU A 718 20.19 37.67 19.53
N PRO A 719 19.62 38.17 20.63
CA PRO A 719 19.94 39.50 21.15
C PRO A 719 21.30 39.57 21.87
N SER A 720 21.78 38.46 22.42
CA SER A 720 23.01 38.40 23.22
C SER A 720 23.63 37.00 23.22
N SER A 721 24.78 36.84 23.88
CA SER A 721 25.36 35.54 24.21
C SER A 721 24.49 34.80 25.24
N GLY A 722 24.40 33.48 25.13
CA GLY A 722 23.51 32.69 25.98
C GLY A 722 23.45 31.23 25.58
N THR A 723 22.34 30.56 25.89
CA THR A 723 22.11 29.16 25.53
C THR A 723 20.76 29.01 24.84
N VAL A 724 20.72 28.42 23.65
CA VAL A 724 19.47 28.01 23.00
C VAL A 724 19.14 26.60 23.45
N ILE A 725 17.91 26.39 23.91
CA ILE A 725 17.38 25.11 24.38
C ILE A 725 16.27 24.67 23.42
N ILE A 726 16.37 23.44 22.92
CA ILE A 726 15.34 22.81 22.09
C ILE A 726 14.71 21.71 22.93
N THR A 727 13.41 21.83 23.17
CA THR A 727 12.65 20.91 24.05
C THR A 727 12.37 19.54 23.41
N GLU A 728 13.08 19.18 22.34
CA GLU A 728 12.95 17.92 21.62
C GLU A 728 13.92 16.86 22.14
N LYS A 729 13.62 15.59 21.84
CA LYS A 729 14.55 14.48 22.11
C LYS A 729 15.89 14.76 21.43
N PHE A 730 16.99 14.55 22.17
CA PHE A 730 18.33 14.74 21.63
C PHE A 730 18.59 13.87 20.40
N ASP A 731 19.10 14.49 19.34
CA ASP A 731 19.64 13.84 18.14
C ASP A 731 20.83 14.64 17.61
N SER A 732 21.94 13.96 17.32
CA SER A 732 23.18 14.57 16.82
C SER A 732 23.06 15.34 15.48
N ARG A 733 21.97 15.11 14.74
CA ARG A 733 21.70 15.73 13.43
C ARG A 733 21.06 17.11 13.55
N TRP A 734 20.65 17.53 14.74
CA TRP A 734 20.28 18.92 14.97
C TRP A 734 21.50 19.82 14.81
N LYS A 735 21.35 20.87 13.99
CA LYS A 735 22.41 21.84 13.71
C LYS A 735 21.88 23.26 13.92
N LEU A 736 22.75 24.09 14.47
CA LEU A 736 22.55 25.52 14.59
C LEU A 736 23.66 26.24 13.85
N LEU A 737 23.30 27.10 12.90
CA LEU A 737 24.21 28.01 12.23
C LEU A 737 24.02 29.41 12.82
N LEU A 738 25.09 30.01 13.34
CA LEU A 738 25.14 31.38 13.84
C LEU A 738 26.03 32.22 12.92
N ASN A 739 25.49 33.25 12.27
CA ASN A 739 26.21 34.08 11.28
C ASN A 739 26.95 33.24 10.22
N GLY A 740 26.37 32.09 9.84
CA GLY A 740 26.96 31.13 8.91
C GLY A 740 28.01 30.16 9.48
N ARG A 741 28.35 30.25 10.78
CA ARG A 741 29.23 29.30 11.48
C ARG A 741 28.43 28.26 12.25
N ALA A 742 28.84 26.99 12.18
CA ALA A 742 28.18 25.91 12.90
C ALA A 742 28.53 25.94 14.40
N ILE A 743 27.52 25.79 15.25
CA ILE A 743 27.64 25.63 16.69
C ILE A 743 27.38 24.16 17.05
N ASP A 744 28.22 23.60 17.91
CA ASP A 744 28.09 22.22 18.36
C ASP A 744 26.93 22.04 19.34
N ALA A 745 26.19 20.95 19.14
CA ALA A 745 25.10 20.50 20.00
C ALA A 745 25.66 19.89 21.30
N GLN A 746 25.06 20.24 22.43
CA GLN A 746 25.33 19.64 23.74
C GLN A 746 24.06 18.98 24.28
N GLU A 747 24.21 17.85 24.96
CA GLU A 747 23.12 17.13 25.64
C GLU A 747 23.20 17.41 27.14
N THR A 748 22.05 17.66 27.77
CA THR A 748 21.96 17.78 29.24
C THR A 748 21.87 16.42 29.92
N ASP A 749 22.07 16.38 31.24
CA ASP A 749 21.81 15.19 32.06
C ASP A 749 20.36 14.66 31.94
N SER A 750 19.42 15.53 31.61
CA SER A 750 18.00 15.20 31.38
C SER A 750 17.71 14.69 29.96
N GLY A 751 18.64 14.84 29.00
CA GLY A 751 18.52 14.41 27.61
C GLY A 751 17.89 15.45 26.67
N VAL A 752 18.02 16.75 27.01
CA VAL A 752 17.52 17.89 26.24
C VAL A 752 18.67 18.53 25.48
N LEU A 753 18.39 18.99 24.25
CA LEU A 753 19.37 19.57 23.36
C LEU A 753 19.62 21.05 23.68
N ARG A 754 20.90 21.44 23.79
CA ARG A 754 21.34 22.82 24.02
C ARG A 754 22.45 23.25 23.05
N PHE A 755 22.46 24.53 22.71
CA PHE A 755 23.53 25.18 21.95
C PHE A 755 24.05 26.37 22.74
N VAL A 756 25.36 26.40 23.01
CA VAL A 756 26.00 27.53 23.68
C VAL A 756 26.35 28.59 22.64
N ILE A 757 25.75 29.76 22.78
CA ILE A 757 25.85 30.87 21.82
C ILE A 757 26.88 31.88 22.33
N PRO A 758 28.00 32.07 21.63
CA PRO A 758 29.08 32.95 22.08
C PRO A 758 28.79 34.45 21.87
N GLU A 759 28.02 34.81 20.84
CA GLU A 759 27.76 36.20 20.44
C GLU A 759 26.35 36.36 19.86
N SER A 760 25.85 37.61 19.81
CA SER A 760 24.60 37.93 19.13
C SER A 760 24.73 37.79 17.61
N GLY A 761 23.62 37.48 16.93
CA GLY A 761 23.66 37.28 15.48
C GLY A 761 22.43 36.60 14.91
N GLU A 762 22.44 36.40 13.60
CA GLU A 762 21.42 35.63 12.90
C GLU A 762 21.66 34.14 13.13
N PHE A 763 20.61 33.42 13.51
CA PHE A 763 20.65 31.99 13.72
C PHE A 763 19.70 31.25 12.78
N ILE A 764 20.09 30.04 12.38
CA ILE A 764 19.24 29.08 11.67
C ILE A 764 19.39 27.72 12.34
N ILE A 765 18.28 27.18 12.82
CA ILE A 765 18.17 25.84 13.38
C ILE A 765 17.44 24.96 12.38
N TYR A 766 18.04 23.81 12.08
CA TYR A 766 17.43 22.79 11.26
C TYR A 766 17.93 21.40 11.66
N HIS A 767 17.17 20.38 11.27
CA HIS A 767 17.57 18.99 11.41
C HIS A 767 18.20 18.50 10.10
N ASP A 768 19.43 18.01 10.15
CA ASP A 768 20.16 17.55 8.97
C ASP A 768 19.54 16.25 8.41
N GLY A 769 18.88 16.37 7.25
CA GLY A 769 18.29 15.28 6.49
C GLY A 769 19.14 14.78 5.32
N THR A 770 20.41 15.15 5.19
CA THR A 770 21.29 14.71 4.09
C THR A 770 21.35 13.18 3.97
N ALA A 771 21.64 12.47 5.06
CA ALA A 771 21.68 11.01 5.10
C ALA A 771 20.33 10.39 4.74
N ARG A 772 19.22 10.94 5.27
CA ARG A 772 17.86 10.47 4.97
C ARG A 772 17.55 10.59 3.48
N ARG A 773 17.86 11.73 2.86
CA ARG A 773 17.68 11.95 1.42
C ARG A 773 18.54 11.00 0.58
N GLY A 774 19.78 10.74 0.99
CA GLY A 774 20.65 9.75 0.36
C GLY A 774 20.04 8.34 0.37
N TRP A 775 19.56 7.90 1.54
CA TRP A 775 18.88 6.62 1.70
C TRP A 775 17.58 6.50 0.88
N VAL A 776 16.74 7.53 0.89
CA VAL A 776 15.51 7.56 0.08
C VAL A 776 15.84 7.50 -1.42
N SER A 777 16.92 8.17 -1.85
CA SER A 777 17.37 8.11 -3.24
C SER A 777 17.85 6.70 -3.62
N LEU A 778 18.62 6.05 -2.75
CA LEU A 778 19.07 4.67 -2.96
C LEU A 778 17.89 3.69 -3.02
N GLN A 779 16.91 3.87 -2.14
CA GLN A 779 15.68 3.09 -2.13
C GLN A 779 14.86 3.29 -3.41
N PHE A 780 14.73 4.52 -3.89
CA PHE A 780 14.05 4.81 -5.16
C PHE A 780 14.75 4.11 -6.33
N ILE A 781 16.08 4.13 -6.37
CA ILE A 781 16.89 3.42 -7.38
C ILE A 781 16.69 1.91 -7.26
N ALA A 782 16.73 1.35 -6.05
CA ALA A 782 16.56 -0.09 -5.82
C ALA A 782 15.15 -0.56 -6.24
N MET A 783 14.11 0.17 -5.85
CA MET A 783 12.73 -0.12 -6.26
C MET A 783 12.56 -0.01 -7.78
N THR A 784 13.09 1.05 -8.40
CA THR A 784 13.03 1.23 -9.86
C THR A 784 13.76 0.10 -10.59
N THR A 785 14.93 -0.30 -10.11
CA THR A 785 15.70 -1.42 -10.65
C THR A 785 14.90 -2.72 -10.55
N LEU A 786 14.28 -2.98 -9.40
CA LEU A 786 13.44 -4.15 -9.19
C LEU A 786 12.24 -4.18 -10.13
N ILE A 787 11.55 -3.04 -10.32
CA ILE A 787 10.46 -2.89 -11.29
C ILE A 787 10.95 -3.18 -12.71
N VAL A 788 12.08 -2.60 -13.11
CA VAL A 788 12.68 -2.86 -14.43
C VAL A 788 12.96 -4.35 -14.58
N LEU A 789 13.57 -5.02 -13.60
CA LEU A 789 13.86 -6.46 -13.67
C LEU A 789 12.58 -7.31 -13.82
N ALA A 790 11.47 -6.90 -13.20
CA ALA A 790 10.19 -7.60 -13.30
C ALA A 790 9.41 -7.33 -14.61
N LEU A 791 9.65 -6.20 -15.29
CA LEU A 791 8.93 -5.84 -16.52
C LEU A 791 9.24 -6.79 -17.71
N PRO A 792 8.25 -7.03 -18.59
CA PRO A 792 8.43 -7.86 -19.78
C PRO A 792 9.44 -7.20 -20.73
N ALA A 793 10.44 -7.97 -21.16
CA ALA A 793 11.32 -7.56 -22.24
C ALA A 793 10.63 -7.85 -23.58
N ARG A 794 10.43 -6.83 -24.41
CA ARG A 794 10.01 -7.03 -25.80
C ARG A 794 11.26 -7.20 -26.66
N ARG A 795 11.27 -8.23 -27.51
CA ARG A 795 12.35 -8.45 -28.48
C ARG A 795 12.35 -7.36 -29.55
N ARG A 796 13.51 -7.09 -30.14
CA ARG A 796 13.60 -6.19 -31.30
C ARG A 796 12.93 -6.84 -32.51
N ARG A 797 12.45 -6.04 -33.48
CA ARG A 797 11.86 -6.58 -34.71
C ARG A 797 12.84 -7.44 -35.50
N SER A 798 14.14 -7.10 -35.45
CA SER A 798 15.23 -7.89 -36.03
C SER A 798 15.35 -9.30 -35.45
N GLU A 799 14.91 -9.51 -34.21
CA GLU A 799 15.04 -10.78 -33.45
C GLU A 799 13.77 -11.66 -33.55
N MET A 800 12.68 -11.14 -34.10
CA MET A 800 11.42 -11.87 -34.27
C MET A 800 11.50 -12.78 -35.50
N THR A 801 10.84 -13.94 -35.46
CA THR A 801 10.73 -14.81 -36.64
C THR A 801 9.78 -14.17 -37.69
N PRO A 802 9.88 -14.53 -38.98
CA PRO A 802 8.95 -14.03 -40.00
C PRO A 802 7.48 -14.37 -39.67
N GLU A 803 7.24 -15.54 -39.09
CA GLU A 803 5.91 -16.01 -38.65
C GLU A 803 5.35 -15.20 -37.46
N GLU A 804 6.21 -14.62 -36.61
CA GLU A 804 5.82 -13.74 -35.51
C GLU A 804 5.53 -12.29 -35.97
N LEU A 805 6.01 -11.91 -37.16
CA LEU A 805 5.83 -10.56 -37.73
C LEU A 805 4.62 -10.46 -38.68
N ALA A 806 4.21 -11.58 -39.28
CA ALA A 806 3.00 -11.74 -40.08
C ALA A 806 1.75 -11.83 -39.18
#